data_AF-A0A9P1FPP5-F1
#
_entry.id   AF-A0A9P1FPP5-F1
#
_cell.length_a   1.000
_cell.length_b   1.000
_cell.length_c   1.000
_cell.angle_alpha   90.00
_cell.angle_beta   90.00
_cell.angle_gamma   90.00
#
_symmetry.space_group_name_H-M   'P 1'
#
loop_
_entity.id
_entity.type
_entity.pdbx_description
1 polymer ?
#
loop_
_entity_poly.entity_id
_entity_poly.type
_entity_poly.pdbx_seq_one_letter_code
_entity_poly.pdbx_strand_id
1 'polypeptide(L)'
;MTNLLALNRQSYRDHCLIVIGPGTLAEEVLAKRRLNAGGRLLHVLTDQNDQNSEERVVVKAFQDLEGCFFWQPPKRKSTAFAQRLRRAFRTHWSSTGPDSFELKPKETLEILMTGGRMHHIRLFDAKGCIEAEMSGEIVLKPDMQLAQDFDVQVMNPDLKSCGTFSLRWMILSILLLLLWHTLRQVVSIHFELHAETGDFPWWRALLTGINSAVFCGVGLGECVSLSFAGLPPTYLSHCVGIFAGTLVCSGLSALHAADVVSSIVGGLVLGAVGSGILYVRSGRTFPERRWPSCLAFALANITGTAGPGLLASVIIWTYTFLLDTGLNSAATLFLPIATALSETLCVFYAKTIYSALVVAKRPAVPGDTALVNMPWMLIAAHGCAESARMVGMFSSAVRDGEFTWVGAACLTFMLNVLSRLGWLRWLAFQFLKRSFGVRTARAIAAPTAWSKLHDEVKIYVGYIRYIIPLALAASRAIYYHDISWDGPYMPIFSFSAGCALLCILLFEILEDVVVINEFLPVSPIPKEVLESQPSRTDDPSSLVSVEVRPMKSDEADEELWQLEDFDAGTATAMSVHKLTSICPQPEMVAVHSIGSRRFSWHSRVRRALGQERALCPSLVLHGLREMSFVSQLSAIACISEFTLGFLHTVIGPGYARGLCETGNNLQPLSILWLPVPIQC
;
A
#
# COMPACT_ATOMS: atom_id res chain seq x y z
N MET A 1 -6.46 31.17 -12.87
CA MET A 1 -6.59 29.70 -12.94
C MET A 1 -6.25 29.30 -14.37
N THR A 2 -4.98 29.50 -14.76
CA THR A 2 -4.49 29.50 -16.14
C THR A 2 -3.04 29.05 -16.11
N ASN A 3 -2.80 27.77 -16.39
CA ASN A 3 -1.52 27.13 -16.75
C ASN A 3 -1.76 25.61 -16.94
N LEU A 4 -2.84 25.25 -17.62
CA LEU A 4 -3.01 23.91 -18.17
C LEU A 4 -2.36 23.93 -19.56
N LEU A 5 -1.50 22.94 -19.84
CA LEU A 5 -0.97 22.55 -21.16
C LEU A 5 0.43 23.00 -21.60
N ALA A 6 1.35 23.20 -20.66
CA ALA A 6 2.77 22.94 -20.96
C ALA A 6 3.43 22.30 -19.74
N LEU A 7 3.82 21.01 -19.84
CA LEU A 7 4.72 20.40 -18.87
C LEU A 7 6.03 21.21 -18.90
N ASN A 8 6.25 22.03 -17.89
CA ASN A 8 7.52 22.75 -17.76
C ASN A 8 8.67 21.74 -17.48
N ARG A 9 9.92 22.19 -17.62
CA ARG A 9 11.11 21.34 -17.38
C ARG A 9 11.03 20.56 -16.05
N GLN A 10 10.63 21.25 -14.99
CA GLN A 10 10.56 20.65 -13.66
C GLN A 10 9.50 19.57 -13.60
N SER A 11 8.40 19.71 -14.35
CA SER A 11 7.35 18.71 -14.41
C SER A 11 7.85 17.38 -15.00
N TYR A 12 8.54 17.38 -16.15
CA TYR A 12 9.12 16.14 -16.69
C TYR A 12 10.10 15.48 -15.72
N ARG A 13 10.95 16.30 -15.08
CA ARG A 13 11.88 15.84 -14.04
C ARG A 13 11.14 15.28 -12.83
N ASP A 14 10.03 15.86 -12.40
CA ASP A 14 9.25 15.36 -11.26
C ASP A 14 8.62 14.00 -11.60
N HIS A 15 8.10 13.82 -12.82
CA HIS A 15 7.51 12.56 -13.27
C HIS A 15 8.52 11.41 -13.29
N CYS A 16 9.62 11.55 -14.04
CA CYS A 16 10.62 10.51 -14.17
C CYS A 16 11.98 11.05 -14.66
N LEU A 17 13.06 10.45 -14.17
CA LEU A 17 14.41 10.60 -14.72
C LEU A 17 14.74 9.36 -15.57
N ILE A 18 15.15 9.55 -16.81
CA ILE A 18 15.55 8.48 -17.73
C ILE A 18 17.07 8.56 -17.91
N VAL A 19 17.78 7.52 -17.49
CA VAL A 19 19.24 7.43 -17.65
C VAL A 19 19.54 6.37 -18.72
N ILE A 20 20.26 6.77 -19.76
CA ILE A 20 20.63 5.89 -20.86
C ILE A 20 22.14 5.76 -20.86
N GLY A 21 22.65 4.55 -20.69
CA GLY A 21 24.08 4.33 -20.65
C GLY A 21 24.50 2.93 -20.27
N PRO A 22 25.81 2.71 -20.20
CA PRO A 22 26.38 1.39 -19.98
C PRO A 22 26.40 0.91 -18.52
N GLY A 23 25.74 1.61 -17.60
CA GLY A 23 25.67 1.23 -16.19
C GLY A 23 26.91 1.59 -15.37
N THR A 24 27.56 2.70 -15.70
CA THR A 24 28.77 3.22 -15.02
C THR A 24 28.52 3.63 -13.57
N LEU A 25 29.61 3.91 -12.83
CA LEU A 25 29.51 4.45 -11.46
C LEU A 25 28.80 5.82 -11.41
N ALA A 26 29.01 6.67 -12.42
CA ALA A 26 28.35 7.97 -12.51
C ALA A 26 26.82 7.81 -12.63
N GLU A 27 26.36 6.88 -13.48
CA GLU A 27 24.95 6.53 -13.58
C GLU A 27 24.39 6.01 -12.26
N GLU A 28 25.16 5.18 -11.54
CA GLU A 28 24.76 4.65 -10.23
C GLU A 28 24.61 5.77 -9.18
N VAL A 29 25.53 6.74 -9.15
CA VAL A 29 25.46 7.91 -8.26
C VAL A 29 24.23 8.75 -8.57
N LEU A 30 24.02 9.07 -9.85
CA LEU A 30 22.85 9.86 -10.30
C LEU A 30 21.54 9.15 -9.94
N ALA A 31 21.46 7.85 -10.24
CA ALA A 31 20.33 6.99 -9.92
C ALA A 31 20.06 6.96 -8.41
N LYS A 32 21.07 6.75 -7.57
CA LYS A 32 20.94 6.76 -6.10
C LYS A 32 20.45 8.10 -5.58
N ARG A 33 20.98 9.23 -6.09
CA ARG A 33 20.55 10.57 -5.70
C ARG A 33 19.07 10.78 -6.04
N ARG A 34 18.64 10.41 -7.26
CA ARG A 34 17.22 10.45 -7.66
C ARG A 34 16.34 9.54 -6.80
N LEU A 35 16.82 8.32 -6.56
CA LEU A 35 16.17 7.34 -5.69
C LEU A 35 16.17 7.75 -4.21
N ASN A 36 16.95 8.73 -3.78
CA ASN A 36 16.86 9.29 -2.43
C ASN A 36 15.90 10.49 -2.38
N ALA A 37 15.75 11.23 -3.48
CA ALA A 37 14.91 12.42 -3.58
C ALA A 37 13.37 12.16 -3.72
N GLY A 38 12.89 10.92 -3.62
CA GLY A 38 11.47 10.60 -3.80
C GLY A 38 11.04 10.25 -5.23
N GLY A 39 11.88 10.53 -6.23
CA GLY A 39 11.54 10.41 -7.64
C GLY A 39 11.68 9.04 -8.30
N ARG A 40 10.99 8.87 -9.42
CA ARG A 40 11.08 7.66 -10.25
C ARG A 40 12.30 7.72 -11.17
N LEU A 41 12.75 6.53 -11.57
CA LEU A 41 13.91 6.32 -12.42
C LEU A 41 13.59 5.21 -13.43
N LEU A 42 13.96 5.46 -14.69
CA LEU A 42 14.11 4.45 -15.73
C LEU A 42 15.59 4.37 -16.12
N HIS A 43 16.15 3.17 -16.16
CA HIS A 43 17.49 2.93 -16.69
C HIS A 43 17.44 2.10 -17.98
N VAL A 44 18.04 2.62 -19.05
CA VAL A 44 18.22 1.89 -20.30
C VAL A 44 19.68 1.47 -20.40
N LEU A 45 19.93 0.18 -20.22
CA LEU A 45 21.27 -0.39 -20.29
C LEU A 45 21.67 -0.59 -21.75
N THR A 46 22.74 0.11 -22.16
CA THR A 46 23.40 -0.07 -23.46
C THR A 46 24.63 -0.94 -23.28
N ASP A 47 24.83 -1.96 -24.12
CA ASP A 47 25.99 -2.86 -24.02
C ASP A 47 27.31 -2.11 -24.27
N GLN A 48 28.28 -2.24 -23.36
CA GLN A 48 29.63 -1.66 -23.47
C GLN A 48 30.46 -2.32 -24.56
N ASN A 49 30.19 -3.60 -24.86
CA ASN A 49 30.99 -4.39 -25.79
C ASN A 49 30.45 -4.31 -27.23
N ASP A 50 29.26 -3.76 -27.41
CA ASP A 50 28.66 -3.56 -28.73
C ASP A 50 29.07 -2.18 -29.26
N GLN A 51 30.07 -2.16 -30.15
CA GLN A 51 30.52 -0.95 -30.85
C GLN A 51 29.38 -0.26 -31.62
N ASN A 52 28.33 -1.00 -32.01
CA ASN A 52 27.16 -0.46 -32.70
C ASN A 52 26.06 0.01 -31.76
N SER A 53 26.24 -0.09 -30.43
CA SER A 53 25.22 0.38 -29.46
C SER A 53 24.95 1.88 -29.56
N GLU A 54 25.95 2.68 -29.95
CA GLU A 54 25.81 4.13 -30.15
C GLU A 54 24.99 4.46 -31.39
N GLU A 55 25.16 3.71 -32.48
CA GLU A 55 24.38 3.89 -33.73
C GLU A 55 22.89 3.55 -33.53
N ARG A 56 22.56 2.75 -32.51
CA ARG A 56 21.19 2.35 -32.17
C ARG A 56 20.45 3.38 -31.33
N VAL A 57 21.13 4.39 -30.78
CA VAL A 57 20.51 5.48 -30.01
C VAL A 57 20.48 6.74 -30.87
N VAL A 58 19.34 7.06 -31.45
CA VAL A 58 19.19 8.16 -32.42
C VAL A 58 18.50 9.34 -31.77
N VAL A 59 19.11 10.52 -31.82
CA VAL A 59 18.49 11.77 -31.34
C VAL A 59 17.80 12.48 -32.50
N LYS A 60 16.50 12.77 -32.38
CA LYS A 60 15.71 13.48 -33.39
C LYS A 60 15.04 14.72 -32.80
N ALA A 61 14.99 15.82 -33.54
CA ALA A 61 14.16 16.96 -33.17
C ALA A 61 12.69 16.67 -33.50
N PHE A 62 11.79 16.92 -32.56
CA PHE A 62 10.35 16.69 -32.74
C PHE A 62 9.54 17.76 -32.00
N GLN A 63 8.81 18.60 -32.75
CA GLN A 63 8.05 19.73 -32.21
C GLN A 63 6.63 19.34 -31.77
N ASP A 64 6.03 18.32 -32.40
CA ASP A 64 4.61 17.97 -32.22
C ASP A 64 4.26 17.25 -30.89
N LEU A 65 5.24 17.00 -30.00
CA LEU A 65 5.01 16.31 -28.71
C LEU A 65 5.02 17.24 -27.50
N GLU A 66 5.08 18.55 -27.71
CA GLU A 66 5.10 19.50 -26.60
C GLU A 66 3.81 19.40 -25.77
N GLY A 67 3.97 19.14 -24.46
CA GLY A 67 2.85 18.94 -23.53
C GLY A 67 2.31 17.51 -23.43
N CYS A 68 2.84 16.54 -24.19
CA CYS A 68 2.39 15.14 -24.13
C CYS A 68 3.19 14.32 -23.11
N PHE A 69 2.52 13.45 -22.35
CA PHE A 69 3.15 12.52 -21.40
C PHE A 69 2.85 11.07 -21.75
N PHE A 70 3.90 10.24 -21.82
CA PHE A 70 3.82 8.83 -22.13
C PHE A 70 4.51 8.01 -21.04
N TRP A 71 3.92 6.88 -20.65
CA TRP A 71 4.56 5.96 -19.73
C TRP A 71 4.21 4.50 -20.05
N GLN A 72 5.05 3.89 -20.89
CA GLN A 72 4.91 2.49 -21.30
C GLN A 72 6.25 1.76 -21.28
N PRO A 73 6.84 1.51 -20.11
CA PRO A 73 8.07 0.73 -20.04
C PRO A 73 7.84 -0.71 -20.55
N PRO A 74 8.80 -1.28 -21.29
CA PRO A 74 8.66 -2.63 -21.81
C PRO A 74 8.52 -3.66 -20.69
N LYS A 75 7.75 -4.73 -20.94
CA LYS A 75 7.54 -5.82 -19.96
C LYS A 75 8.71 -6.80 -19.96
N ARG A 76 9.87 -6.35 -19.45
CA ARG A 76 11.12 -7.13 -19.43
C ARG A 76 11.61 -7.39 -18.01
N LYS A 77 12.54 -8.34 -17.87
CA LYS A 77 13.25 -8.59 -16.60
C LYS A 77 14.16 -7.40 -16.30
N SER A 78 14.28 -7.07 -15.01
CA SER A 78 15.14 -6.00 -14.52
C SER A 78 16.62 -6.30 -14.78
N THR A 79 17.37 -5.27 -15.17
CA THR A 79 18.80 -5.39 -15.50
C THR A 79 19.66 -5.61 -14.25
N ALA A 80 20.87 -6.13 -14.43
CA ALA A 80 21.84 -6.28 -13.33
C ALA A 80 22.17 -4.92 -12.66
N PHE A 81 22.15 -3.82 -13.43
CA PHE A 81 22.29 -2.46 -12.89
C PHE A 81 21.17 -2.12 -11.91
N ALA A 82 19.91 -2.32 -12.30
CA ALA A 82 18.79 -2.05 -11.41
C ALA A 82 18.80 -2.96 -10.18
N GLN A 83 19.17 -4.24 -10.32
CA GLN A 83 19.32 -5.16 -9.18
C GLN A 83 20.35 -4.68 -8.15
N ARG A 84 21.43 -4.00 -8.59
CA ARG A 84 22.41 -3.35 -7.68
C ARG A 84 21.80 -2.16 -6.92
N LEU A 85 20.87 -1.44 -7.54
CA LEU A 85 20.18 -0.32 -6.90
C LEU A 85 19.18 -0.82 -5.87
N ARG A 86 18.22 -1.66 -6.28
CA ARG A 86 17.25 -2.39 -5.43
C ARG A 86 16.67 -3.59 -6.19
N ARG A 87 16.27 -4.65 -5.48
CA ARG A 87 15.51 -5.76 -6.09
C ARG A 87 14.17 -5.24 -6.60
N ALA A 88 13.94 -5.39 -7.91
CA ALA A 88 12.65 -5.08 -8.50
C ALA A 88 11.67 -6.24 -8.30
N PHE A 89 10.48 -5.94 -7.79
CA PHE A 89 9.35 -6.87 -7.72
C PHE A 89 8.21 -6.30 -8.55
N ARG A 90 7.59 -7.14 -9.39
CA ARG A 90 6.58 -6.70 -10.35
C ARG A 90 5.37 -7.61 -10.29
N THR A 91 4.18 -7.00 -10.20
CA THR A 91 2.89 -7.66 -10.33
C THR A 91 2.18 -7.17 -11.60
N HIS A 92 0.92 -7.57 -11.80
CA HIS A 92 0.08 -7.04 -12.87
C HIS A 92 0.00 -5.52 -12.87
N TRP A 93 -0.17 -4.93 -11.68
CA TRP A 93 -0.53 -3.53 -11.49
C TRP A 93 0.64 -2.67 -11.04
N SER A 94 1.65 -3.25 -10.37
CA SER A 94 2.69 -2.45 -9.75
C SER A 94 4.12 -2.94 -10.06
N SER A 95 5.07 -2.03 -9.88
CA SER A 95 6.50 -2.29 -9.99
C SER A 95 7.23 -1.58 -8.84
N THR A 96 7.98 -2.33 -8.04
CA THR A 96 8.85 -1.83 -6.98
C THR A 96 10.26 -1.63 -7.50
N GLY A 97 10.92 -0.53 -7.12
CA GLY A 97 12.28 -0.21 -7.56
C GLY A 97 12.32 0.54 -8.90
N PRO A 98 13.51 0.85 -9.42
CA PRO A 98 13.64 1.54 -10.69
C PRO A 98 13.19 0.64 -11.84
N ASP A 99 12.48 1.23 -12.80
CA ASP A 99 12.21 0.53 -14.05
C ASP A 99 13.52 0.43 -14.84
N SER A 100 13.76 -0.71 -15.49
CA SER A 100 14.99 -0.92 -16.25
C SER A 100 14.82 -1.96 -17.34
N PHE A 101 15.53 -1.75 -18.44
CA PHE A 101 15.66 -2.75 -19.50
C PHE A 101 16.98 -2.61 -20.24
N GLU A 102 17.40 -3.70 -20.85
CA GLU A 102 18.55 -3.75 -21.74
C GLU A 102 18.08 -3.56 -23.19
N LEU A 103 18.81 -2.73 -23.94
CA LEU A 103 18.56 -2.45 -25.34
C LEU A 103 19.13 -3.57 -26.22
N LYS A 104 18.29 -4.45 -26.75
CA LYS A 104 18.76 -5.63 -27.49
C LYS A 104 19.42 -5.25 -28.83
N PRO A 105 20.32 -6.09 -29.39
CA PRO A 105 21.12 -5.73 -30.58
C PRO A 105 20.33 -5.28 -31.82
N LYS A 106 19.08 -5.74 -31.99
CA LYS A 106 18.23 -5.38 -33.14
C LYS A 106 17.22 -4.27 -32.85
N GLU A 107 17.26 -3.71 -31.65
CA GLU A 107 16.33 -2.67 -31.22
C GLU A 107 17.01 -1.31 -31.36
N THR A 108 16.22 -0.31 -31.77
CA THR A 108 16.66 1.07 -31.85
C THR A 108 15.90 1.91 -30.84
N LEU A 109 16.60 2.85 -30.22
CA LEU A 109 16.06 3.79 -29.26
C LEU A 109 16.11 5.19 -29.86
N GLU A 110 14.96 5.79 -30.11
CA GLU A 110 14.89 7.18 -30.55
C GLU A 110 14.66 8.10 -29.35
N ILE A 111 15.53 9.10 -29.21
CA ILE A 111 15.39 10.18 -28.24
C ILE A 111 14.81 11.39 -28.98
N LEU A 112 13.61 11.81 -28.60
CA LEU A 112 12.94 12.95 -29.21
C LEU A 112 13.23 14.21 -28.39
N MET A 113 13.72 15.24 -29.09
CA MET A 113 13.99 16.55 -28.53
C MET A 113 12.82 17.49 -28.77
N THR A 114 12.27 18.04 -27.70
CA THR A 114 11.19 19.03 -27.73
C THR A 114 11.66 20.29 -27.00
N GLY A 115 11.51 21.47 -27.62
CA GLY A 115 12.04 22.71 -27.06
C GLY A 115 13.56 22.73 -26.84
N GLY A 116 14.32 21.99 -27.66
CA GLY A 116 15.78 21.87 -27.53
C GLY A 116 16.25 20.96 -26.38
N ARG A 117 15.36 20.11 -25.84
CA ARG A 117 15.69 19.20 -24.72
C ARG A 117 15.16 17.79 -24.96
N MET A 118 15.90 16.81 -24.47
CA MET A 118 15.55 15.39 -24.55
C MET A 118 14.52 15.05 -23.47
N HIS A 119 13.26 14.88 -23.87
CA HIS A 119 12.15 14.65 -22.94
C HIS A 119 11.38 13.35 -23.18
N HIS A 120 11.68 12.66 -24.28
CA HIS A 120 10.88 11.53 -24.70
C HIS A 120 11.71 10.48 -25.42
N ILE A 121 11.38 9.20 -25.20
CA ILE A 121 12.01 8.07 -25.86
C ILE A 121 10.99 7.13 -26.51
N ARG A 122 11.35 6.60 -27.68
CA ARG A 122 10.65 5.51 -28.37
C ARG A 122 11.59 4.34 -28.58
N LEU A 123 11.17 3.17 -28.13
CA LEU A 123 11.86 1.91 -28.37
C LEU A 123 11.20 1.21 -29.55
N PHE A 124 11.96 0.93 -30.59
CA PHE A 124 11.52 0.17 -31.74
C PHE A 124 12.07 -1.25 -31.70
N ASP A 125 11.23 -2.21 -32.02
CA ASP A 125 11.62 -3.61 -32.16
C ASP A 125 12.39 -3.85 -33.48
N ALA A 126 12.85 -5.09 -33.68
CA ALA A 126 13.59 -5.49 -34.88
C ALA A 126 12.78 -5.36 -36.19
N LYS A 127 11.46 -5.12 -36.12
CA LYS A 127 10.57 -4.91 -37.27
C LYS A 127 10.27 -3.42 -37.50
N GLY A 128 10.83 -2.53 -36.69
CA GLY A 128 10.52 -1.10 -36.72
C GLY A 128 9.17 -0.77 -36.10
N CYS A 129 8.56 -1.67 -35.33
CA CYS A 129 7.33 -1.37 -34.59
C CYS A 129 7.68 -0.75 -33.23
N ILE A 130 6.91 0.26 -32.80
CA ILE A 130 7.06 0.84 -31.45
C ILE A 130 6.70 -0.24 -30.41
N GLU A 131 7.69 -0.65 -29.62
CA GLU A 131 7.50 -1.58 -28.51
C GLU A 131 7.13 -0.84 -27.22
N ALA A 132 7.72 0.34 -27.01
CA ALA A 132 7.58 1.11 -25.78
C ALA A 132 7.82 2.61 -26.02
N GLU A 133 7.12 3.44 -25.26
CA GLU A 133 7.16 4.91 -25.38
C GLU A 133 7.08 5.54 -23.98
N MET A 134 8.02 6.42 -23.64
CA MET A 134 8.17 6.99 -22.30
C MET A 134 8.59 8.46 -22.34
N SER A 135 8.06 9.26 -21.41
CA SER A 135 8.43 10.65 -21.19
C SER A 135 9.12 10.84 -19.85
N GLY A 136 10.10 11.74 -19.80
CA GLY A 136 10.86 12.08 -18.61
C GLY A 136 12.08 12.93 -18.94
N GLU A 137 12.76 13.48 -17.94
CA GLU A 137 14.04 14.16 -18.18
C GLU A 137 15.10 13.11 -18.54
N ILE A 138 15.73 13.23 -19.72
CA ILE A 138 16.70 12.24 -20.21
C ILE A 138 18.13 12.71 -19.94
N VAL A 139 18.95 11.81 -19.44
CA VAL A 139 20.40 11.99 -19.27
C VAL A 139 21.14 10.86 -19.98
N LEU A 140 21.86 11.21 -21.04
CA LEU A 140 22.68 10.29 -21.84
C LEU A 140 24.09 10.22 -21.26
N LYS A 141 24.57 9.01 -20.94
CA LYS A 141 25.95 8.71 -20.53
C LYS A 141 26.55 9.77 -19.58
N PRO A 142 25.95 9.99 -18.39
CA PRO A 142 26.43 11.00 -17.47
C PRO A 142 27.87 10.68 -17.04
N ASP A 143 28.72 11.71 -17.03
CA ASP A 143 29.99 11.65 -16.34
C ASP A 143 29.81 11.89 -14.82
N MET A 144 30.89 11.76 -14.05
CA MET A 144 30.82 11.90 -12.60
C MET A 144 30.45 13.32 -12.16
N GLN A 145 30.88 14.34 -12.90
CA GLN A 145 30.60 15.73 -12.58
C GLN A 145 29.11 16.03 -12.77
N LEU A 146 28.55 15.67 -13.93
CA LEU A 146 27.12 15.77 -14.20
C LEU A 146 26.32 14.96 -13.18
N ALA A 147 26.74 13.73 -12.86
CA ALA A 147 26.05 12.91 -11.86
C ALA A 147 25.98 13.53 -10.46
N GLN A 148 26.95 14.38 -10.09
CA GLN A 148 27.00 15.10 -8.81
C GLN A 148 26.23 16.43 -8.86
N ASP A 149 26.32 17.14 -9.97
CA ASP A 149 25.76 18.50 -10.10
C ASP A 149 24.31 18.50 -10.59
N PHE A 150 23.87 17.42 -11.25
CA PHE A 150 22.52 17.34 -11.78
C PHE A 150 21.49 17.43 -10.66
N ASP A 151 20.53 18.32 -10.81
CA ASP A 151 19.41 18.45 -9.88
C ASP A 151 18.40 17.31 -10.10
N VAL A 152 18.27 16.47 -9.07
CA VAL A 152 17.42 15.28 -9.07
C VAL A 152 16.15 15.44 -8.24
N GLN A 153 15.94 16.61 -7.63
CA GLN A 153 14.84 16.83 -6.69
C GLN A 153 13.48 16.64 -7.35
N VAL A 154 12.52 16.12 -6.58
CA VAL A 154 11.11 16.10 -6.94
C VAL A 154 10.42 17.24 -6.23
N MET A 155 10.08 18.28 -6.98
CA MET A 155 9.48 19.50 -6.46
C MET A 155 7.98 19.30 -6.19
N ASN A 156 7.27 18.56 -7.04
CA ASN A 156 5.88 18.17 -6.82
C ASN A 156 5.77 16.91 -5.93
N PRO A 157 5.31 17.03 -4.68
CA PRO A 157 5.21 15.87 -3.80
C PRO A 157 4.20 14.82 -4.28
N ASP A 158 3.18 15.17 -5.06
CA ASP A 158 2.20 14.20 -5.61
C ASP A 158 2.83 13.20 -6.57
N LEU A 159 3.96 13.61 -7.18
CA LEU A 159 4.74 12.78 -8.09
C LEU A 159 5.85 12.00 -7.38
N LYS A 160 5.96 12.07 -6.05
CA LYS A 160 6.83 11.15 -5.32
C LYS A 160 6.30 9.72 -5.40
N SER A 161 7.22 8.77 -5.26
CA SER A 161 6.89 7.34 -5.38
C SER A 161 6.34 6.78 -4.08
N CYS A 162 5.28 5.96 -4.16
CA CYS A 162 4.61 5.45 -2.98
C CYS A 162 5.46 4.44 -2.18
N GLY A 163 5.25 4.41 -0.86
CA GLY A 163 5.88 3.47 0.05
C GLY A 163 5.31 2.06 -0.05
N THR A 164 6.16 1.05 0.06
CA THR A 164 5.82 -0.38 0.13
C THR A 164 6.74 -1.11 1.11
N PHE A 165 6.46 -2.37 1.41
CA PHE A 165 7.31 -3.20 2.26
C PHE A 165 8.54 -3.72 1.53
N SER A 166 9.54 -4.10 2.31
CA SER A 166 10.67 -4.88 1.83
C SER A 166 10.61 -6.25 2.48
N LEU A 167 10.67 -7.31 1.69
CA LEU A 167 10.65 -8.67 2.23
C LEU A 167 11.75 -8.89 3.28
N ARG A 168 12.97 -8.36 3.05
CA ARG A 168 14.08 -8.46 4.02
C ARG A 168 13.78 -7.78 5.35
N TRP A 169 13.21 -6.57 5.32
CA TRP A 169 12.91 -5.80 6.51
C TRP A 169 11.70 -6.37 7.24
N MET A 170 10.71 -6.86 6.49
CA MET A 170 9.57 -7.58 7.03
C MET A 170 10.02 -8.84 7.79
N ILE A 171 10.85 -9.70 7.18
CA ILE A 171 11.38 -10.90 7.85
C ILE A 171 12.16 -10.52 9.12
N LEU A 172 13.05 -9.53 9.03
CA LEU A 172 13.82 -9.07 10.19
C LEU A 172 12.91 -8.56 11.31
N SER A 173 11.89 -7.75 10.98
CA SER A 173 10.91 -7.24 11.93
C SER A 173 10.07 -8.34 12.55
N ILE A 174 9.63 -9.34 11.76
CA ILE A 174 8.90 -10.51 12.25
C ILE A 174 9.74 -11.27 13.27
N LEU A 175 11.00 -11.57 12.96
CA LEU A 175 11.90 -12.30 13.87
C LEU A 175 12.16 -11.52 15.16
N LEU A 176 12.41 -10.21 15.04
CA LEU A 176 12.68 -9.35 16.19
C LEU A 176 11.44 -9.22 17.10
N LEU A 177 10.27 -9.02 16.50
CA LEU A 177 9.02 -8.91 17.26
C LEU A 177 8.57 -10.25 17.83
N LEU A 178 8.79 -11.37 17.12
CA LEU A 178 8.53 -12.71 17.66
C LEU A 178 9.36 -12.93 18.94
N LEU A 179 10.67 -12.66 18.88
CA LEU A 179 11.55 -12.76 20.05
C LEU A 179 11.09 -11.86 21.19
N TRP A 180 10.79 -10.59 20.89
CA TRP A 180 10.31 -9.63 21.88
C TRP A 180 8.99 -10.06 22.52
N HIS A 181 8.00 -10.46 21.72
CA HIS A 181 6.70 -10.88 22.24
C HIS A 181 6.81 -12.17 23.04
N THR A 182 7.64 -13.14 22.63
CA THR A 182 7.90 -14.33 23.44
C THR A 182 8.50 -13.94 24.80
N LEU A 183 9.54 -13.11 24.83
CA LEU A 183 10.15 -12.64 26.08
C LEU A 183 9.14 -11.87 26.94
N ARG A 184 8.38 -10.96 26.35
CA ARG A 184 7.34 -10.19 27.04
C ARG A 184 6.32 -11.11 27.71
N GLN A 185 5.87 -12.16 27.02
CA GLN A 185 4.90 -13.09 27.60
C GLN A 185 5.51 -13.98 28.67
N VAL A 186 6.75 -14.46 28.51
CA VAL A 186 7.47 -15.21 29.56
C VAL A 186 7.62 -14.37 30.83
N VAL A 187 8.08 -13.12 30.70
CA VAL A 187 8.21 -12.19 31.82
C VAL A 187 6.84 -11.89 32.45
N SER A 188 5.81 -11.70 31.63
CA SER A 188 4.45 -11.51 32.13
C SER A 188 3.99 -12.73 32.94
N ILE A 189 4.08 -13.94 32.39
CA ILE A 189 3.68 -15.18 33.09
C ILE A 189 4.41 -15.30 34.43
N HIS A 190 5.72 -15.04 34.44
CA HIS A 190 6.53 -15.08 35.65
C HIS A 190 5.98 -14.16 36.74
N PHE A 191 5.78 -12.88 36.43
CA PHE A 191 5.28 -11.92 37.41
C PHE A 191 3.85 -12.20 37.85
N GLU A 192 2.96 -12.62 36.94
CA GLU A 192 1.58 -12.96 37.32
C GLU A 192 1.51 -14.12 38.31
N LEU A 193 2.32 -15.16 38.13
CA LEU A 193 2.33 -16.33 39.02
C LEU A 193 2.92 -16.05 40.40
N HIS A 194 3.75 -15.01 40.52
CA HIS A 194 4.38 -14.62 41.78
C HIS A 194 3.73 -13.39 42.42
N ALA A 195 2.65 -12.87 41.82
CA ALA A 195 1.95 -11.71 42.34
C ALA A 195 0.96 -12.12 43.44
N GLU A 196 0.95 -11.34 44.52
CA GLU A 196 0.01 -11.50 45.62
C GLU A 196 -1.28 -10.72 45.36
N THR A 197 -2.37 -11.11 46.03
CA THR A 197 -3.65 -10.41 45.91
C THR A 197 -3.50 -8.96 46.40
N GLY A 198 -3.77 -7.99 45.51
CA GLY A 198 -3.62 -6.57 45.81
C GLY A 198 -2.31 -5.96 45.34
N ASP A 199 -1.39 -6.77 44.79
CA ASP A 199 -0.20 -6.24 44.14
C ASP A 199 -0.55 -5.35 42.95
N PHE A 200 0.20 -4.26 42.84
CA PHE A 200 0.08 -3.35 41.73
C PHE A 200 0.78 -3.94 40.49
N PRO A 201 0.08 -4.20 39.37
CA PRO A 201 0.64 -4.90 38.21
C PRO A 201 1.52 -4.00 37.33
N TRP A 202 2.54 -3.37 37.92
CA TRP A 202 3.44 -2.41 37.24
C TRP A 202 4.14 -3.04 36.03
N TRP A 203 4.41 -4.35 36.05
CA TRP A 203 5.07 -5.05 34.95
C TRP A 203 4.25 -5.01 33.66
N ARG A 204 2.91 -5.11 33.74
CA ARG A 204 2.02 -4.98 32.56
C ARG A 204 2.21 -3.62 31.91
N ALA A 205 2.21 -2.56 32.74
CA ALA A 205 2.42 -1.18 32.31
C ALA A 205 3.79 -0.98 31.67
N LEU A 206 4.83 -1.50 32.31
CA LEU A 206 6.21 -1.37 31.85
C LEU A 206 6.40 -2.08 30.51
N LEU A 207 5.96 -3.34 30.40
CA LEU A 207 6.11 -4.13 29.17
C LEU A 207 5.36 -3.50 28.00
N THR A 208 4.13 -3.02 28.22
CA THR A 208 3.34 -2.29 27.22
C THR A 208 3.97 -0.95 26.87
N GLY A 209 4.52 -0.24 27.86
CA GLY A 209 5.25 1.01 27.67
C GLY A 209 6.51 0.84 26.83
N ILE A 210 7.34 -0.17 27.13
CA ILE A 210 8.55 -0.50 26.36
C ILE A 210 8.16 -0.83 24.92
N ASN A 211 7.16 -1.69 24.71
CA ASN A 211 6.72 -2.04 23.37
C ASN A 211 6.25 -0.80 22.58
N SER A 212 5.40 0.02 23.21
CA SER A 212 4.87 1.22 22.60
C SER A 212 5.95 2.25 22.28
N ALA A 213 6.93 2.43 23.17
CA ALA A 213 8.01 3.39 23.00
C ALA A 213 9.04 2.95 21.96
N VAL A 214 9.49 1.69 22.05
CA VAL A 214 10.61 1.17 21.25
C VAL A 214 10.16 0.74 19.86
N PHE A 215 9.02 0.05 19.76
CA PHE A 215 8.59 -0.54 18.50
C PHE A 215 7.50 0.28 17.82
N CYS A 216 6.40 0.60 18.49
CA CYS A 216 5.27 1.29 17.83
C CYS A 216 5.53 2.79 17.60
N GLY A 217 6.23 3.43 18.55
CA GLY A 217 6.25 4.88 18.70
C GLY A 217 6.93 5.61 17.56
N VAL A 218 7.97 5.04 16.95
CA VAL A 218 8.76 5.73 15.92
C VAL A 218 7.94 5.97 14.65
N GLY A 219 7.35 4.92 14.08
CA GLY A 219 6.54 5.03 12.88
C GLY A 219 5.22 5.78 13.11
N LEU A 220 4.57 5.59 14.26
CA LEU A 220 3.36 6.33 14.60
C LEU A 220 3.67 7.83 14.76
N GLY A 221 4.74 8.15 15.48
CA GLY A 221 5.22 9.52 15.63
C GLY A 221 5.60 10.16 14.29
N GLU A 222 6.24 9.40 13.39
CA GLU A 222 6.55 9.84 12.03
C GLU A 222 5.29 10.14 11.21
N CYS A 223 4.33 9.22 11.21
CA CYS A 223 3.06 9.35 10.49
C CYS A 223 2.25 10.58 10.96
N VAL A 224 2.10 10.75 12.27
CA VAL A 224 1.37 11.90 12.84
C VAL A 224 2.15 13.20 12.61
N SER A 225 3.48 13.19 12.76
CA SER A 225 4.32 14.38 12.53
C SER A 225 4.28 14.83 11.07
N LEU A 226 4.33 13.90 10.11
CA LEU A 226 4.20 14.22 8.69
C LEU A 226 2.81 14.74 8.36
N SER A 227 1.76 14.16 8.94
CA SER A 227 0.38 14.60 8.71
C SER A 227 0.09 15.97 9.33
N PHE A 228 0.66 16.27 10.50
CA PHE A 228 0.37 17.49 11.24
C PHE A 228 1.36 18.62 10.95
N ALA A 229 2.66 18.32 11.01
CA ALA A 229 3.74 19.29 10.88
C ALA A 229 4.48 19.17 9.54
N GLY A 230 4.13 18.23 8.65
CA GLY A 230 4.73 18.17 7.32
C GLY A 230 6.21 17.80 7.28
N LEU A 231 6.75 17.38 8.41
CA LEU A 231 8.17 17.15 8.63
C LEU A 231 8.32 15.86 9.45
N PRO A 232 9.40 15.10 9.23
CA PRO A 232 9.71 13.98 10.09
C PRO A 232 10.01 14.48 11.52
N PRO A 233 9.74 13.66 12.54
CA PRO A 233 9.99 14.01 13.93
C PRO A 233 11.49 14.23 14.17
N THR A 234 11.81 15.29 14.90
CA THR A 234 13.16 15.47 15.46
C THR A 234 13.37 14.51 16.64
N TYR A 235 14.64 14.23 16.97
CA TYR A 235 14.97 13.43 18.16
C TYR A 235 14.28 13.95 19.43
N LEU A 236 14.32 15.28 19.65
CA LEU A 236 13.67 15.88 20.81
C LEU A 236 12.14 15.68 20.82
N SER A 237 11.45 16.00 19.72
CA SER A 237 9.99 15.79 19.64
C SER A 237 9.62 14.33 19.85
N HIS A 238 10.47 13.42 19.38
CA HIS A 238 10.25 12.00 19.54
C HIS A 238 10.43 11.54 20.99
N CYS A 239 11.53 11.94 21.66
CA CYS A 239 11.76 11.62 23.07
C CYS A 239 10.66 12.18 23.98
N VAL A 240 10.22 13.43 23.76
CA VAL A 240 9.15 14.04 24.57
C VAL A 240 7.81 13.33 24.33
N GLY A 241 7.50 12.97 23.07
CA GLY A 241 6.33 12.16 22.74
C GLY A 241 6.36 10.80 23.42
N ILE A 242 7.48 10.07 23.34
CA ILE A 242 7.66 8.78 24.02
C ILE A 242 7.47 8.91 25.53
N PHE A 243 8.10 9.91 26.15
CA PHE A 243 8.00 10.13 27.58
C PHE A 243 6.54 10.38 28.02
N ALA A 244 5.84 11.28 27.31
CA ALA A 244 4.44 11.59 27.61
C ALA A 244 3.52 10.38 27.40
N GLY A 245 3.68 9.66 26.28
CA GLY A 245 2.89 8.44 26.00
C GLY A 245 3.12 7.35 27.05
N THR A 246 4.37 7.13 27.45
CA THR A 246 4.72 6.13 28.48
C THR A 246 4.13 6.49 29.85
N LEU A 247 4.16 7.77 30.22
CA LEU A 247 3.56 8.25 31.47
C LEU A 247 2.03 8.03 31.49
N VAL A 248 1.36 8.27 30.36
CA VAL A 248 -0.08 8.00 30.23
C VAL A 248 -0.39 6.51 30.23
N CYS A 249 0.38 5.67 29.53
CA CYS A 249 0.24 4.20 29.61
C CYS A 249 0.39 3.70 31.05
N SER A 250 1.36 4.24 31.79
CA SER A 250 1.62 3.88 33.18
C SER A 250 0.45 4.27 34.08
N GLY A 251 -0.08 5.48 33.91
CA GLY A 251 -1.28 5.94 34.62
C GLY A 251 -2.52 5.12 34.30
N LEU A 252 -2.76 4.76 33.04
CA LEU A 252 -3.90 3.92 32.65
C LEU A 252 -3.78 2.49 33.17
N SER A 253 -2.59 1.92 33.14
CA SER A 253 -2.34 0.62 33.73
C SER A 253 -2.56 0.66 35.25
N ALA A 254 -2.23 1.78 35.90
CA ALA A 254 -2.50 1.98 37.32
C ALA A 254 -3.99 2.02 37.65
N LEU A 255 -4.79 2.51 36.70
CA LEU A 255 -6.24 2.52 36.77
C LEU A 255 -6.86 1.19 36.32
N HIS A 256 -6.05 0.14 36.12
CA HIS A 256 -6.53 -1.13 35.61
C HIS A 256 -7.30 -0.94 34.29
N ALA A 257 -6.74 -0.18 33.35
CA ALA A 257 -7.24 -0.16 31.98
C ALA A 257 -6.76 -1.40 31.21
N ALA A 258 -7.57 -1.91 30.30
CA ALA A 258 -7.15 -2.97 29.38
C ALA A 258 -5.92 -2.56 28.56
N ASP A 259 -5.07 -3.53 28.21
CA ASP A 259 -3.83 -3.31 27.45
C ASP A 259 -4.09 -2.56 26.13
N VAL A 260 -5.20 -2.88 25.45
CA VAL A 260 -5.60 -2.24 24.19
C VAL A 260 -5.89 -0.75 24.37
N VAL A 261 -6.62 -0.39 25.44
CA VAL A 261 -6.96 1.01 25.74
C VAL A 261 -5.69 1.79 26.07
N SER A 262 -4.83 1.21 26.91
CA SER A 262 -3.53 1.80 27.27
C SER A 262 -2.66 2.04 26.03
N SER A 263 -2.55 1.07 25.13
CA SER A 263 -1.78 1.18 23.88
C SER A 263 -2.35 2.23 22.94
N ILE A 264 -3.67 2.28 22.75
CA ILE A 264 -4.32 3.28 21.88
C ILE A 264 -4.09 4.68 22.46
N VAL A 265 -4.46 4.92 23.71
CA VAL A 265 -4.38 6.26 24.33
C VAL A 265 -2.92 6.72 24.45
N GLY A 266 -2.01 5.84 24.87
CA GLY A 266 -0.58 6.15 24.95
C GLY A 266 0.02 6.49 23.58
N GLY A 267 -0.34 5.74 22.54
CA GLY A 267 0.07 6.03 21.16
C GLY A 267 -0.47 7.38 20.66
N LEU A 268 -1.73 7.70 20.96
CA LEU A 268 -2.33 8.99 20.62
C LEU A 268 -1.60 10.16 21.28
N VAL A 269 -1.29 10.04 22.58
CA VAL A 269 -0.56 11.06 23.33
C VAL A 269 0.86 11.23 22.79
N LEU A 270 1.55 10.13 22.49
CA LEU A 270 2.88 10.14 21.87
C LEU A 270 2.86 10.93 20.56
N GLY A 271 1.91 10.62 19.68
CA GLY A 271 1.75 11.30 18.40
C GLY A 271 1.41 12.78 18.56
N ALA A 272 0.44 13.11 19.42
CA ALA A 272 -0.05 14.47 19.60
C ALA A 272 1.00 15.40 20.23
N VAL A 273 1.67 14.98 21.31
CA VAL A 273 2.64 15.81 22.03
C VAL A 273 3.88 16.05 21.16
N GLY A 274 4.44 14.99 20.57
CA GLY A 274 5.63 15.11 19.72
C GLY A 274 5.39 15.98 18.49
N SER A 275 4.27 15.73 17.80
CA SER A 275 3.90 16.49 16.59
C SER A 275 3.53 17.94 16.91
N GLY A 276 2.90 18.19 18.07
CA GLY A 276 2.57 19.53 18.55
C GLY A 276 3.81 20.41 18.73
N ILE A 277 4.83 19.88 19.40
CA ILE A 277 6.12 20.57 19.58
C ILE A 277 6.76 20.86 18.23
N LEU A 278 6.75 19.88 17.32
CA LEU A 278 7.32 20.03 15.98
C LEU A 278 6.59 21.10 15.16
N TYR A 279 5.25 21.14 15.22
CA TYR A 279 4.44 22.14 14.56
C TYR A 279 4.79 23.56 15.05
N VAL A 280 4.82 23.76 16.37
CA VAL A 280 5.14 25.08 16.95
C VAL A 280 6.54 25.56 16.54
N ARG A 281 7.53 24.65 16.53
CA ARG A 281 8.90 25.00 16.12
C ARG A 281 9.04 25.28 14.62
N SER A 282 8.29 24.54 13.79
CA SER A 282 8.35 24.69 12.32
C SER A 282 7.45 25.79 11.75
N GLY A 283 6.55 26.36 12.56
CA GLY A 283 5.64 27.43 12.13
C GLY A 283 6.35 28.67 11.56
N ARG A 284 7.61 28.90 11.93
CA ARG A 284 8.44 29.98 11.35
C ARG A 284 8.93 29.68 9.92
N THR A 285 9.01 28.41 9.54
CA THR A 285 9.55 27.96 8.25
C THR A 285 8.47 27.83 7.18
N PHE A 286 7.21 27.61 7.57
CA PHE A 286 6.11 27.36 6.64
C PHE A 286 4.87 28.20 6.99
N PRO A 287 4.89 29.52 6.68
CA PRO A 287 3.85 30.46 7.10
C PRO A 287 2.48 30.20 6.46
N GLU A 288 2.44 29.49 5.33
CA GLU A 288 1.19 29.19 4.59
C GLU A 288 0.36 28.05 5.24
N ARG A 289 0.92 27.34 6.23
CA ARG A 289 0.25 26.21 6.88
C ARG A 289 -0.89 26.69 7.77
N ARG A 290 -2.03 26.02 7.67
CA ARG A 290 -3.22 26.31 8.48
C ARG A 290 -3.43 25.23 9.54
N TRP A 291 -3.24 25.61 10.80
CA TRP A 291 -3.42 24.71 11.95
C TRP A 291 -4.71 23.88 11.89
N PRO A 292 -5.92 24.44 11.60
CA PRO A 292 -7.14 23.65 11.58
C PRO A 292 -7.14 22.55 10.51
N SER A 293 -6.54 22.83 9.35
CA SER A 293 -6.52 21.87 8.24
C SER A 293 -5.46 20.78 8.46
N CYS A 294 -4.31 21.15 9.04
CA CYS A 294 -3.28 20.20 9.45
C CYS A 294 -3.79 19.28 10.57
N LEU A 295 -4.48 19.84 11.56
CA LEU A 295 -5.11 19.07 12.64
C LEU A 295 -6.15 18.11 12.08
N ALA A 296 -7.02 18.58 11.17
CA ALA A 296 -8.03 17.72 10.56
C ALA A 296 -7.40 16.52 9.82
N PHE A 297 -6.29 16.73 9.10
CA PHE A 297 -5.61 15.63 8.42
C PHE A 297 -4.90 14.68 9.39
N ALA A 298 -4.26 15.20 10.44
CA ALA A 298 -3.65 14.38 11.48
C ALA A 298 -4.68 13.52 12.23
N LEU A 299 -5.82 14.12 12.61
CA LEU A 299 -6.94 13.39 13.22
C LEU A 299 -7.49 12.33 12.27
N ALA A 300 -7.65 12.67 10.99
CA ALA A 300 -8.13 11.72 9.99
C ALA A 300 -7.17 10.54 9.77
N ASN A 301 -5.86 10.78 9.83
CA ASN A 301 -4.85 9.73 9.76
C ASN A 301 -4.92 8.83 11.00
N ILE A 302 -5.02 9.44 12.19
CA ILE A 302 -5.22 8.73 13.45
C ILE A 302 -6.47 7.84 13.39
N THR A 303 -7.62 8.37 12.96
CA THR A 303 -8.86 7.60 12.85
C THR A 303 -8.76 6.54 11.74
N GLY A 304 -8.05 6.79 10.65
CA GLY A 304 -7.77 5.78 9.63
C GLY A 304 -6.80 4.68 10.07
N THR A 305 -6.04 4.90 11.15
CA THR A 305 -5.07 3.93 11.67
C THR A 305 -5.61 3.18 12.90
N ALA A 306 -6.12 3.90 13.91
CA ALA A 306 -6.67 3.31 15.14
C ALA A 306 -8.14 2.90 15.00
N GLY A 307 -8.92 3.60 14.17
CA GLY A 307 -10.33 3.31 13.94
C GLY A 307 -10.60 1.89 13.39
N PRO A 308 -9.82 1.36 12.43
CA PRO A 308 -9.94 -0.03 12.01
C PRO A 308 -9.78 -1.03 13.16
N GLY A 309 -8.91 -0.73 14.13
CA GLY A 309 -8.72 -1.56 15.33
C GLY A 309 -9.97 -1.61 16.20
N LEU A 310 -10.60 -0.45 16.45
CA LEU A 310 -11.87 -0.38 17.21
C LEU A 310 -13.01 -1.11 16.49
N LEU A 311 -13.13 -0.92 15.17
CA LEU A 311 -14.15 -1.60 14.37
C LEU A 311 -13.93 -3.12 14.35
N ALA A 312 -12.69 -3.56 14.21
CA ALA A 312 -12.30 -4.96 14.34
C ALA A 312 -12.71 -5.56 15.70
N SER A 313 -12.49 -4.85 16.82
CA SER A 313 -12.94 -5.32 18.14
C SER A 313 -14.46 -5.58 18.18
N VAL A 314 -15.26 -4.67 17.61
CA VAL A 314 -16.72 -4.83 17.56
C VAL A 314 -17.11 -6.04 16.71
N ILE A 315 -16.43 -6.26 15.57
CA ILE A 315 -16.68 -7.40 14.70
C ILE A 315 -16.38 -8.71 15.43
N ILE A 316 -15.22 -8.82 16.07
CA ILE A 316 -14.83 -10.02 16.80
C ILE A 316 -15.83 -10.33 17.91
N TRP A 317 -16.23 -9.31 18.68
CA TRP A 317 -17.22 -9.46 19.75
C TRP A 317 -18.58 -9.93 19.23
N THR A 318 -19.02 -9.36 18.11
CA THR A 318 -20.29 -9.78 17.47
C THR A 318 -20.19 -11.22 16.99
N TYR A 319 -19.06 -11.63 16.40
CA TYR A 319 -18.83 -13.00 15.97
C TYR A 319 -18.87 -13.99 17.14
N THR A 320 -18.18 -13.69 18.24
CA THR A 320 -18.17 -14.56 19.43
C THR A 320 -19.55 -14.67 20.06
N PHE A 321 -20.29 -13.56 20.12
CA PHE A 321 -21.68 -13.55 20.59
C PHE A 321 -22.62 -14.42 19.72
N LEU A 322 -22.46 -14.39 18.39
CA LEU A 322 -23.22 -15.26 17.50
C LEU A 322 -22.91 -16.75 17.73
N LEU A 323 -21.66 -17.09 18.03
CA LEU A 323 -21.31 -18.46 18.39
C LEU A 323 -21.88 -18.85 19.77
N ASP A 324 -21.81 -17.98 20.77
CA ASP A 324 -22.37 -18.21 22.12
C ASP A 324 -23.87 -18.49 22.10
N THR A 325 -24.58 -17.86 21.16
CA THR A 325 -26.02 -18.04 20.98
C THR A 325 -26.38 -19.25 20.09
N GLY A 326 -25.39 -20.03 19.64
CA GLY A 326 -25.57 -21.20 18.78
C GLY A 326 -25.86 -20.88 17.32
N LEU A 327 -25.71 -19.62 16.89
CA LEU A 327 -25.97 -19.15 15.52
C LEU A 327 -24.75 -19.35 14.60
N ASN A 328 -24.22 -20.58 14.56
CA ASN A 328 -22.95 -20.91 13.89
C ASN A 328 -22.93 -20.55 12.39
N SER A 329 -24.03 -20.76 11.67
CA SER A 329 -24.14 -20.40 10.25
C SER A 329 -24.07 -18.89 10.03
N ALA A 330 -24.70 -18.11 10.92
CA ALA A 330 -24.66 -16.65 10.86
C ALA A 330 -23.25 -16.14 11.18
N ALA A 331 -22.60 -16.69 12.20
CA ALA A 331 -21.21 -16.37 12.56
C ALA A 331 -20.24 -16.64 11.40
N THR A 332 -20.41 -17.79 10.73
CA THR A 332 -19.60 -18.22 9.57
C THR A 332 -19.66 -17.22 8.40
N LEU A 333 -20.84 -16.67 8.13
CA LEU A 333 -21.02 -15.65 7.09
C LEU A 333 -20.59 -14.26 7.55
N PHE A 334 -20.91 -13.91 8.81
CA PHE A 334 -20.73 -12.59 9.35
C PHE A 334 -19.26 -12.17 9.37
N LEU A 335 -18.37 -12.99 9.95
CA LEU A 335 -16.98 -12.59 10.18
C LEU A 335 -16.25 -12.22 8.87
N PRO A 336 -16.22 -13.07 7.82
CA PRO A 336 -15.53 -12.74 6.58
C PRO A 336 -16.12 -11.51 5.86
N ILE A 337 -17.46 -11.40 5.85
CA ILE A 337 -18.15 -10.28 5.18
C ILE A 337 -17.91 -8.97 5.92
N ALA A 338 -18.04 -8.96 7.24
CA ALA A 338 -17.88 -7.77 8.07
C ALA A 338 -16.45 -7.22 7.98
N THR A 339 -15.43 -8.09 8.04
CA THR A 339 -14.04 -7.65 7.90
C THR A 339 -13.71 -7.17 6.49
N ALA A 340 -14.22 -7.82 5.44
CA ALA A 340 -14.01 -7.38 4.05
C ALA A 340 -14.69 -6.04 3.76
N LEU A 341 -15.90 -5.84 4.29
CA LEU A 341 -16.63 -4.57 4.17
C LEU A 341 -15.89 -3.46 4.95
N SER A 342 -15.50 -3.73 6.19
CA SER A 342 -14.72 -2.81 7.03
C SER A 342 -13.45 -2.36 6.32
N GLU A 343 -12.66 -3.31 5.81
CA GLU A 343 -11.44 -3.02 5.05
C GLU A 343 -11.74 -2.14 3.83
N THR A 344 -12.76 -2.48 3.03
CA THR A 344 -13.15 -1.69 1.85
C THR A 344 -13.55 -0.26 2.22
N LEU A 345 -14.32 -0.09 3.31
CA LEU A 345 -14.72 1.22 3.81
C LEU A 345 -13.51 2.03 4.29
N CYS A 346 -12.53 1.41 4.95
CA CYS A 346 -11.30 2.07 5.38
C CYS A 346 -10.44 2.53 4.20
N VAL A 347 -10.33 1.72 3.14
CA VAL A 347 -9.64 2.13 1.90
C VAL A 347 -10.35 3.30 1.23
N PHE A 348 -11.70 3.25 1.16
CA PHE A 348 -12.51 4.35 0.63
C PHE A 348 -12.36 5.64 1.46
N TYR A 349 -12.34 5.50 2.78
CA TYR A 349 -12.10 6.59 3.73
C TYR A 349 -10.74 7.24 3.49
N ALA A 350 -9.66 6.45 3.42
CA ALA A 350 -8.31 6.95 3.16
C ALA A 350 -8.24 7.75 1.85
N LYS A 351 -8.79 7.20 0.77
CA LYS A 351 -8.89 7.89 -0.53
C LYS A 351 -9.63 9.23 -0.40
N THR A 352 -10.84 9.20 0.16
CA THR A 352 -11.74 10.37 0.20
C THR A 352 -11.13 11.51 1.01
N ILE A 353 -10.59 11.19 2.18
CA ILE A 353 -9.98 12.17 3.07
C ILE A 353 -8.73 12.77 2.46
N TYR A 354 -7.89 11.94 1.85
CA TYR A 354 -6.69 12.43 1.22
C TYR A 354 -7.01 13.41 0.08
N SER A 355 -7.97 13.08 -0.78
CA SER A 355 -8.42 14.00 -1.83
C SER A 355 -9.01 15.29 -1.25
N ALA A 356 -9.83 15.20 -0.19
CA ALA A 356 -10.54 16.34 0.38
C ALA A 356 -9.66 17.26 1.27
N LEU A 357 -8.69 16.71 1.99
CA LEU A 357 -7.88 17.45 2.96
C LEU A 357 -6.46 17.74 2.47
N VAL A 358 -5.87 16.86 1.68
CA VAL A 358 -4.53 17.09 1.11
C VAL A 358 -4.70 17.76 -0.24
N VAL A 359 -5.19 17.03 -1.25
CA VAL A 359 -5.20 17.52 -2.65
C VAL A 359 -5.99 18.84 -2.79
N ALA A 360 -7.20 18.91 -2.24
CA ALA A 360 -8.06 20.09 -2.39
C ALA A 360 -7.60 21.33 -1.58
N LYS A 361 -6.80 21.15 -0.52
CA LYS A 361 -6.41 22.26 0.38
C LYS A 361 -4.93 22.64 0.26
N ARG A 362 -4.19 22.12 -0.71
CA ARG A 362 -2.80 22.52 -0.94
C ARG A 362 -2.67 24.01 -1.28
N PRO A 363 -1.56 24.67 -0.87
CA PRO A 363 -0.43 24.15 -0.08
C PRO A 363 -0.67 24.18 1.45
N ALA A 364 -1.86 24.54 1.92
CA ALA A 364 -2.13 24.83 3.34
C ALA A 364 -2.02 23.61 4.28
N VAL A 365 -2.04 22.39 3.73
CA VAL A 365 -1.81 21.14 4.47
C VAL A 365 -0.54 20.50 3.93
N PRO A 366 0.50 20.34 4.75
CA PRO A 366 1.69 19.64 4.33
C PRO A 366 1.39 18.14 4.34
N GLY A 367 1.28 17.55 3.16
CA GLY A 367 1.16 16.10 3.02
C GLY A 367 2.38 15.57 2.28
N ASP A 368 3.11 14.63 2.88
CA ASP A 368 3.85 13.67 2.06
C ASP A 368 2.84 12.66 1.53
N THR A 369 2.71 12.67 0.23
CA THR A 369 1.67 12.00 -0.53
C THR A 369 2.02 10.57 -0.89
N ALA A 370 3.28 10.17 -0.68
CA ALA A 370 3.75 8.93 -1.26
C ALA A 370 4.23 7.92 -0.21
N LEU A 371 5.07 8.30 0.77
CA LEU A 371 5.89 7.28 1.44
C LEU A 371 5.29 6.64 2.70
N VAL A 372 4.64 7.40 3.58
CA VAL A 372 4.30 6.89 4.93
C VAL A 372 2.80 6.92 5.22
N ASN A 373 2.16 8.09 5.17
CA ASN A 373 0.79 8.28 5.69
C ASN A 373 -0.27 7.37 5.03
N MET A 374 -0.35 7.39 3.70
CA MET A 374 -1.33 6.59 2.97
C MET A 374 -1.05 5.08 3.10
N PRO A 375 0.19 4.59 2.87
CA PRO A 375 0.54 3.21 3.16
C PRO A 375 0.15 2.80 4.59
N TRP A 376 0.44 3.62 5.61
CA TRP A 376 0.10 3.32 7.01
C TRP A 376 -1.40 3.10 7.24
N MET A 377 -2.26 3.97 6.72
CA MET A 377 -3.72 3.79 6.85
C MET A 377 -4.19 2.49 6.17
N LEU A 378 -3.63 2.16 5.00
CA LEU A 378 -3.95 0.93 4.29
C LEU A 378 -3.44 -0.32 5.04
N ILE A 379 -2.24 -0.24 5.61
CA ILE A 379 -1.63 -1.29 6.42
C ILE A 379 -2.45 -1.56 7.67
N ALA A 380 -2.85 -0.51 8.38
CA ALA A 380 -3.66 -0.63 9.58
C ALA A 380 -5.03 -1.23 9.28
N ALA A 381 -5.69 -0.75 8.21
CA ALA A 381 -6.97 -1.30 7.77
C ALA A 381 -6.89 -2.81 7.48
N HIS A 382 -5.92 -3.21 6.66
CA HIS A 382 -5.75 -4.61 6.29
C HIS A 382 -5.28 -5.48 7.47
N GLY A 383 -4.23 -5.05 8.16
CA GLY A 383 -3.65 -5.76 9.30
C GLY A 383 -4.67 -5.99 10.42
N CYS A 384 -5.47 -5.00 10.78
CA CYS A 384 -6.53 -5.17 11.77
C CYS A 384 -7.65 -6.11 11.29
N ALA A 385 -8.07 -6.02 10.02
CA ALA A 385 -9.12 -6.88 9.47
C ALA A 385 -8.68 -8.36 9.39
N GLU A 386 -7.43 -8.64 9.02
CA GLU A 386 -6.88 -9.99 9.01
C GLU A 386 -6.64 -10.52 10.43
N SER A 387 -6.14 -9.67 11.34
CA SER A 387 -5.98 -10.04 12.75
C SER A 387 -7.32 -10.39 13.39
N ALA A 388 -8.37 -9.63 13.08
CA ALA A 388 -9.72 -9.90 13.55
C ALA A 388 -10.28 -11.24 13.05
N ARG A 389 -10.09 -11.53 11.76
CA ARG A 389 -10.49 -12.82 11.18
C ARG A 389 -9.76 -13.99 11.81
N MET A 390 -8.44 -13.90 11.90
CA MET A 390 -7.62 -14.95 12.49
C MET A 390 -7.99 -15.16 13.95
N VAL A 391 -8.05 -14.10 14.76
CA VAL A 391 -8.39 -14.20 16.19
C VAL A 391 -9.81 -14.70 16.39
N GLY A 392 -10.79 -14.25 15.60
CA GLY A 392 -12.15 -14.76 15.64
C GLY A 392 -12.20 -16.28 15.40
N MET A 393 -11.67 -16.75 14.26
CA MET A 393 -11.63 -18.18 13.95
C MET A 393 -10.82 -19.00 14.98
N PHE A 394 -9.68 -18.47 15.41
CA PHE A 394 -8.84 -19.10 16.42
C PHE A 394 -9.56 -19.22 17.77
N SER A 395 -10.26 -18.18 18.19
CA SER A 395 -11.00 -18.19 19.45
C SER A 395 -12.12 -19.22 19.48
N SER A 396 -12.83 -19.42 18.36
CA SER A 396 -13.84 -20.48 18.23
C SER A 396 -13.21 -21.86 18.34
N ALA A 397 -12.06 -22.07 17.68
CA ALA A 397 -11.30 -23.33 17.77
C ALA A 397 -10.77 -23.62 19.19
N VAL A 398 -10.39 -22.58 19.92
CA VAL A 398 -9.93 -22.67 21.32
C VAL A 398 -11.09 -23.01 22.25
N ARG A 399 -12.22 -22.30 22.13
CA ARG A 399 -13.34 -22.40 23.07
C ARG A 399 -14.12 -23.70 22.92
N ASP A 400 -14.51 -24.03 21.69
CA ASP A 400 -15.41 -25.15 21.44
C ASP A 400 -14.62 -26.45 21.22
N GLY A 401 -13.32 -26.36 20.89
CA GLY A 401 -12.50 -27.51 20.49
C GLY A 401 -12.91 -28.13 19.15
N GLU A 402 -13.98 -27.63 18.54
CA GLU A 402 -14.57 -28.10 17.28
C GLU A 402 -14.00 -27.38 16.05
N PHE A 403 -14.43 -27.83 14.87
CA PHE A 403 -13.98 -27.33 13.55
C PHE A 403 -15.00 -26.35 12.91
N THR A 404 -15.82 -25.67 13.71
CA THR A 404 -16.84 -24.70 13.24
C THR A 404 -16.22 -23.53 12.46
N TRP A 405 -14.94 -23.22 12.70
CA TRP A 405 -14.17 -22.19 12.00
C TRP A 405 -13.87 -22.51 10.52
N VAL A 406 -13.95 -23.77 10.08
CA VAL A 406 -13.54 -24.20 8.73
C VAL A 406 -14.35 -23.49 7.63
N GLY A 407 -15.65 -23.33 7.83
CA GLY A 407 -16.52 -22.63 6.88
C GLY A 407 -16.12 -21.16 6.70
N ALA A 408 -15.78 -20.49 7.81
CA ALA A 408 -15.35 -19.09 7.79
C ALA A 408 -13.98 -18.95 7.11
N ALA A 409 -13.08 -19.92 7.29
CA ALA A 409 -11.76 -19.95 6.65
C ALA A 409 -11.88 -20.13 5.13
N CYS A 410 -12.70 -21.08 4.67
CA CYS A 410 -12.94 -21.30 3.23
C CYS A 410 -13.61 -20.09 2.56
N LEU A 411 -14.62 -19.49 3.21
CA LEU A 411 -15.29 -18.30 2.70
C LEU A 411 -14.33 -17.10 2.66
N THR A 412 -13.50 -16.94 3.69
CA THR A 412 -12.43 -15.92 3.74
C THR A 412 -11.49 -16.05 2.56
N PHE A 413 -10.95 -17.26 2.33
CA PHE A 413 -10.05 -17.54 1.21
C PHE A 413 -10.70 -17.15 -0.13
N MET A 414 -11.94 -17.59 -0.37
CA MET A 414 -12.68 -17.26 -1.59
C MET A 414 -12.87 -15.75 -1.76
N LEU A 415 -13.34 -15.05 -0.72
CA LEU A 415 -13.58 -13.61 -0.75
C LEU A 415 -12.28 -12.82 -0.97
N ASN A 416 -11.19 -13.22 -0.34
CA ASN A 416 -9.90 -12.57 -0.51
C ASN A 416 -9.36 -12.73 -1.94
N VAL A 417 -9.37 -13.95 -2.49
CA VAL A 417 -8.97 -14.21 -3.89
C VAL A 417 -9.80 -13.37 -4.85
N LEU A 418 -11.13 -13.37 -4.71
CA LEU A 418 -12.03 -12.58 -5.54
C LEU A 418 -11.81 -11.07 -5.38
N SER A 419 -11.52 -10.59 -4.17
CA SER A 419 -11.25 -9.18 -3.88
C SER A 419 -9.95 -8.71 -4.56
N ARG A 420 -8.85 -9.47 -4.43
CA ARG A 420 -7.53 -9.10 -4.97
C ARG A 420 -7.47 -9.16 -6.47
N LEU A 421 -8.16 -10.13 -7.07
CA LEU A 421 -8.36 -10.20 -8.51
C LEU A 421 -9.34 -9.13 -9.02
N GLY A 422 -10.02 -8.39 -8.14
CA GLY A 422 -10.91 -7.27 -8.46
C GLY A 422 -12.35 -7.66 -8.79
N TRP A 423 -12.69 -8.95 -8.75
CA TRP A 423 -14.01 -9.47 -9.11
C TRP A 423 -15.12 -8.92 -8.24
N LEU A 424 -14.92 -8.82 -6.92
CA LEU A 424 -15.94 -8.25 -6.02
C LEU A 424 -16.24 -6.78 -6.36
N ARG A 425 -15.21 -5.99 -6.67
CA ARG A 425 -15.39 -4.57 -7.07
C ARG A 425 -16.07 -4.47 -8.43
N TRP A 426 -15.71 -5.33 -9.38
CA TRP A 426 -16.37 -5.35 -10.69
C TRP A 426 -17.86 -5.70 -10.57
N LEU A 427 -18.20 -6.73 -9.80
CA LEU A 427 -19.60 -7.10 -9.53
C LEU A 427 -20.36 -5.96 -8.84
N ALA A 428 -19.76 -5.34 -7.82
CA ALA A 428 -20.34 -4.18 -7.15
C ALA A 428 -20.55 -3.00 -8.13
N PHE A 429 -19.60 -2.75 -9.03
CA PHE A 429 -19.72 -1.72 -10.05
C PHE A 429 -20.89 -2.00 -11.00
N GLN A 430 -21.02 -3.23 -11.52
CA GLN A 430 -22.13 -3.59 -12.42
C GLN A 430 -23.49 -3.45 -11.73
N PHE A 431 -23.58 -3.91 -10.48
CA PHE A 431 -24.79 -3.77 -9.68
C PHE A 431 -25.14 -2.30 -9.43
N LEU A 432 -24.20 -1.50 -8.93
CA LEU A 432 -24.42 -0.08 -8.66
C LEU A 432 -24.72 0.71 -9.93
N LYS A 433 -24.10 0.36 -11.06
CA LYS A 433 -24.35 0.98 -12.35
C LYS A 433 -25.81 0.78 -12.76
N ARG A 434 -26.31 -0.46 -12.62
CA ARG A 434 -27.69 -0.81 -12.95
C ARG A 434 -28.71 -0.15 -12.02
N SER A 435 -28.41 -0.09 -10.71
CA SER A 435 -29.36 0.39 -9.70
C SER A 435 -29.34 1.91 -9.47
N PHE A 436 -28.16 2.54 -9.53
CA PHE A 436 -27.96 3.94 -9.13
C PHE A 436 -27.24 4.80 -10.18
N GLY A 437 -26.97 4.24 -11.36
CA GLY A 437 -26.30 4.91 -12.46
C GLY A 437 -24.78 4.91 -12.39
N VAL A 438 -24.16 5.26 -13.51
CA VAL A 438 -22.71 5.18 -13.73
C VAL A 438 -21.91 6.08 -12.76
N ARG A 439 -22.43 7.27 -12.45
CA ARG A 439 -21.74 8.24 -11.57
C ARG A 439 -21.52 7.65 -10.17
N THR A 440 -22.56 7.08 -9.58
CA THR A 440 -22.53 6.45 -8.26
C THR A 440 -21.65 5.21 -8.25
N ALA A 441 -21.81 4.33 -9.25
CA ALA A 441 -20.98 3.14 -9.40
C ALA A 441 -19.48 3.47 -9.47
N ARG A 442 -19.14 4.53 -10.21
CA ARG A 442 -17.77 5.01 -10.35
C ARG A 442 -17.22 5.59 -9.06
N ALA A 443 -18.00 6.40 -8.35
CA ALA A 443 -17.56 7.01 -7.10
C ALA A 443 -17.20 5.95 -6.04
N ILE A 444 -17.99 4.87 -5.96
CA ILE A 444 -17.92 3.89 -4.87
C ILE A 444 -17.06 2.67 -5.25
N ALA A 445 -17.28 2.07 -6.42
CA ALA A 445 -16.76 0.75 -6.77
C ALA A 445 -15.69 0.74 -7.87
N ALA A 446 -15.39 1.88 -8.49
CA ALA A 446 -14.32 1.92 -9.48
C ALA A 446 -12.95 1.62 -8.84
N PRO A 447 -12.13 0.76 -9.46
CA PRO A 447 -10.77 0.54 -8.99
C PRO A 447 -9.94 1.83 -9.15
N THR A 448 -9.01 2.04 -8.23
CA THR A 448 -8.12 3.21 -8.14
C THR A 448 -6.67 2.77 -7.85
N ALA A 449 -5.69 3.65 -8.08
CA ALA A 449 -4.30 3.37 -7.64
C ALA A 449 -4.22 3.01 -6.15
N TRP A 450 -4.95 3.72 -5.27
CA TRP A 450 -4.98 3.40 -3.84
C TRP A 450 -5.49 1.99 -3.55
N SER A 451 -6.54 1.59 -4.26
CA SER A 451 -7.11 0.26 -4.13
C SER A 451 -6.17 -0.86 -4.60
N LYS A 452 -5.25 -0.55 -5.54
CA LYS A 452 -4.22 -1.48 -6.02
C LYS A 452 -2.97 -1.45 -5.17
N LEU A 453 -2.56 -0.29 -4.68
CA LEU A 453 -1.52 -0.17 -3.66
C LEU A 453 -1.89 -0.94 -2.39
N HIS A 454 -3.16 -0.90 -2.00
CA HIS A 454 -3.70 -1.74 -0.94
C HIS A 454 -3.52 -3.24 -1.24
N ASP A 455 -3.90 -3.69 -2.44
CA ASP A 455 -3.75 -5.10 -2.86
C ASP A 455 -2.27 -5.55 -2.82
N GLU A 456 -1.30 -4.65 -3.07
CA GLU A 456 0.15 -4.90 -2.92
C GLU A 456 0.58 -5.02 -1.48
N VAL A 457 0.10 -4.12 -0.61
CA VAL A 457 0.40 -4.15 0.83
C VAL A 457 -0.08 -5.47 1.45
N LYS A 458 -1.20 -6.03 0.97
CA LYS A 458 -1.73 -7.32 1.46
C LYS A 458 -0.71 -8.46 1.41
N ILE A 459 0.05 -8.55 0.31
CA ILE A 459 1.09 -9.58 0.10
C ILE A 459 2.06 -9.65 1.28
N TYR A 460 2.37 -8.50 1.88
CA TYR A 460 3.34 -8.41 2.95
C TYR A 460 2.69 -8.50 4.33
N VAL A 461 1.55 -7.84 4.50
CA VAL A 461 0.96 -7.63 5.82
C VAL A 461 0.16 -8.84 6.32
N GLY A 462 -0.30 -9.72 5.42
CA GLY A 462 -1.06 -10.92 5.78
C GLY A 462 -0.38 -11.80 6.83
N TYR A 463 0.94 -11.91 6.79
CA TYR A 463 1.71 -12.82 7.66
C TYR A 463 1.99 -12.28 9.07
N ILE A 464 1.79 -10.98 9.30
CA ILE A 464 2.20 -10.33 10.56
C ILE A 464 1.41 -10.84 11.76
N ARG A 465 0.12 -11.11 11.57
CA ARG A 465 -0.81 -11.58 12.62
C ARG A 465 -0.37 -12.88 13.31
N TYR A 466 0.43 -13.71 12.65
CA TYR A 466 0.92 -14.97 13.23
C TYR A 466 2.00 -14.79 14.30
N ILE A 467 2.62 -13.60 14.41
CA ILE A 467 3.63 -13.32 15.44
C ILE A 467 3.08 -13.62 16.83
N ILE A 468 1.85 -13.17 17.13
CA ILE A 468 1.29 -13.29 18.48
C ILE A 468 0.94 -14.73 18.87
N PRO A 469 0.17 -15.51 18.08
CA PRO A 469 -0.09 -16.90 18.42
C PRO A 469 1.18 -17.73 18.56
N LEU A 470 2.17 -17.52 17.69
CA LEU A 470 3.46 -18.20 17.78
C LEU A 470 4.26 -17.77 19.02
N ALA A 471 4.25 -16.47 19.34
CA ALA A 471 4.91 -15.97 20.54
C ALA A 471 4.31 -16.55 21.82
N LEU A 472 2.98 -16.69 21.89
CA LEU A 472 2.27 -17.27 23.02
C LEU A 472 2.54 -18.77 23.16
N ALA A 473 2.52 -19.51 22.06
CA ALA A 473 2.87 -20.92 22.07
C ALA A 473 4.31 -21.12 22.54
N ALA A 474 5.26 -20.33 22.01
CA ALA A 474 6.65 -20.36 22.46
C ALA A 474 6.79 -19.99 23.95
N SER A 475 6.12 -18.94 24.43
CA SER A 475 6.22 -18.54 25.83
C SER A 475 5.68 -19.58 26.79
N ARG A 476 4.56 -20.25 26.45
CA ARG A 476 4.00 -21.34 27.25
C ARG A 476 4.94 -22.55 27.29
N ALA A 477 5.46 -22.95 26.14
CA ALA A 477 6.42 -24.06 26.05
C ALA A 477 7.69 -23.78 26.86
N ILE A 478 8.21 -22.55 26.82
CA ILE A 478 9.40 -22.14 27.57
C ILE A 478 9.11 -22.12 29.08
N TYR A 479 8.00 -21.53 29.50
CA TYR A 479 7.73 -21.30 30.92
C TYR A 479 7.25 -22.56 31.65
N TYR A 480 6.32 -23.31 31.07
CA TYR A 480 5.74 -24.50 31.70
C TYR A 480 6.52 -25.78 31.40
N HIS A 481 7.50 -25.73 30.48
CA HIS A 481 8.23 -26.91 30.00
C HIS A 481 7.32 -28.02 29.43
N ASP A 482 6.12 -27.65 28.98
CA ASP A 482 5.12 -28.55 28.40
C ASP A 482 5.06 -28.34 26.88
N ILE A 483 5.45 -29.37 26.12
CA ILE A 483 5.36 -29.42 24.66
C ILE A 483 4.39 -30.51 24.17
N SER A 484 3.66 -31.12 25.10
CA SER A 484 2.71 -32.19 24.78
C SER A 484 1.48 -31.64 24.04
N TRP A 485 0.80 -32.51 23.28
CA TRP A 485 -0.40 -32.17 22.50
C TRP A 485 -1.71 -32.37 23.30
N ASP A 486 -1.60 -32.82 24.53
CA ASP A 486 -2.69 -33.21 25.41
C ASP A 486 -2.47 -32.76 26.86
N GLY A 487 -1.38 -32.05 27.15
CA GLY A 487 -1.05 -31.54 28.47
C GLY A 487 -1.92 -30.35 28.92
N PRO A 488 -1.99 -30.12 30.25
CA PRO A 488 -2.79 -29.04 30.83
C PRO A 488 -2.32 -27.64 30.42
N TYR A 489 -1.04 -27.50 30.04
CA TYR A 489 -0.45 -26.25 29.61
C TYR A 489 -0.16 -26.20 28.11
N MET A 490 -0.81 -27.07 27.32
CA MET A 490 -0.53 -27.23 25.89
C MET A 490 -0.26 -25.87 25.20
N PRO A 491 0.87 -25.71 24.50
CA PRO A 491 1.27 -24.44 23.90
C PRO A 491 0.25 -23.84 22.94
N ILE A 492 -0.51 -24.68 22.22
CA ILE A 492 -1.44 -24.26 21.16
C ILE A 492 -2.91 -24.35 21.62
N PHE A 493 -3.18 -24.42 22.93
CA PHE A 493 -4.52 -24.39 23.53
C PHE A 493 -5.44 -25.59 23.24
N SER A 494 -5.67 -25.93 21.97
CA SER A 494 -6.39 -27.13 21.52
C SER A 494 -5.81 -27.67 20.20
N PHE A 495 -6.03 -28.95 19.89
CA PHE A 495 -5.66 -29.51 18.58
C PHE A 495 -6.36 -28.76 17.43
N SER A 496 -7.64 -28.42 17.62
CA SER A 496 -8.41 -27.63 16.65
C SER A 496 -7.78 -26.25 16.41
N ALA A 497 -7.32 -25.57 17.47
CA ALA A 497 -6.65 -24.27 17.36
C ALA A 497 -5.33 -24.36 16.58
N GLY A 498 -4.56 -25.44 16.76
CA GLY A 498 -3.36 -25.71 15.96
C GLY A 498 -3.68 -25.93 14.48
N CYS A 499 -4.70 -26.72 14.19
CA CYS A 499 -5.22 -26.92 12.83
C CYS A 499 -5.73 -25.60 12.22
N ALA A 500 -6.41 -24.75 12.99
CA ALA A 500 -6.91 -23.46 12.53
C ALA A 500 -5.76 -22.55 12.09
N LEU A 501 -4.73 -22.37 12.93
CA LEU A 501 -3.56 -21.54 12.58
C LEU A 501 -2.87 -22.04 11.31
N LEU A 502 -2.64 -23.36 11.21
CA LEU A 502 -1.98 -23.95 10.05
C LEU A 502 -2.82 -23.80 8.78
N CYS A 503 -4.11 -24.11 8.82
CA CYS A 503 -5.01 -24.00 7.67
C CYS A 503 -5.14 -22.55 7.18
N ILE A 504 -5.31 -21.58 8.09
CA ILE A 504 -5.41 -20.17 7.70
C ILE A 504 -4.08 -19.71 7.08
N LEU A 505 -2.92 -20.14 7.59
CA LEU A 505 -1.61 -19.83 7.00
C LEU A 505 -1.46 -20.42 5.60
N LEU A 506 -1.88 -21.68 5.41
CA LEU A 506 -1.84 -22.32 4.10
C LEU A 506 -2.77 -21.63 3.09
N PHE A 507 -3.96 -21.19 3.52
CA PHE A 507 -4.86 -20.41 2.67
C PHE A 507 -4.28 -19.05 2.30
N GLU A 508 -3.59 -18.36 3.21
CA GLU A 508 -2.89 -17.10 2.90
C GLU A 508 -1.80 -17.31 1.83
N ILE A 509 -0.96 -18.35 1.99
CA ILE A 509 0.09 -18.68 1.03
C ILE A 509 -0.52 -19.04 -0.34
N LEU A 510 -1.59 -19.85 -0.33
CA LEU A 510 -2.27 -20.25 -1.56
C LEU A 510 -2.91 -19.05 -2.26
N GLU A 511 -3.50 -18.13 -1.52
CA GLU A 511 -4.07 -16.89 -2.03
C GLU A 511 -3.01 -16.05 -2.74
N ASP A 512 -1.87 -15.81 -2.09
CA ASP A 512 -0.75 -15.08 -2.68
C ASP A 512 -0.21 -15.75 -3.93
N VAL A 513 -0.06 -17.07 -3.90
CA VAL A 513 0.38 -17.87 -5.06
C VAL A 513 -0.59 -17.72 -6.24
N VAL A 514 -1.91 -17.73 -5.98
CA VAL A 514 -2.94 -17.52 -7.02
C VAL A 514 -2.88 -16.12 -7.61
N VAL A 515 -2.71 -15.09 -6.76
CA VAL A 515 -2.70 -13.69 -7.18
C VAL A 515 -1.40 -13.32 -7.90
N ILE A 516 -0.24 -13.69 -7.35
CA ILE A 516 1.08 -13.33 -7.89
C ILE A 516 1.35 -14.03 -9.21
N ASN A 517 1.00 -15.32 -9.33
CA ASN A 517 1.18 -16.07 -10.57
C ASN A 517 0.04 -15.85 -11.58
N GLU A 518 -0.95 -15.02 -11.24
CA GLU A 518 -2.15 -14.77 -12.06
C GLU A 518 -2.80 -16.10 -12.52
N PHE A 519 -2.94 -17.09 -11.62
CA PHE A 519 -3.57 -18.38 -11.98
C PHE A 519 -5.02 -18.22 -12.42
N LEU A 520 -5.66 -17.14 -11.97
CA LEU A 520 -6.99 -16.71 -12.40
C LEU A 520 -6.87 -15.32 -13.05
N PRO A 521 -7.70 -15.03 -14.07
CA PRO A 521 -7.71 -13.72 -14.69
C PRO A 521 -8.17 -12.63 -13.71
N VAL A 522 -7.45 -11.50 -13.74
CA VAL A 522 -7.89 -10.25 -13.10
C VAL A 522 -9.19 -9.76 -13.76
N SER A 523 -10.11 -9.21 -12.98
CA SER A 523 -11.39 -8.67 -13.46
C SER A 523 -11.18 -7.59 -14.53
N PRO A 524 -12.07 -7.46 -15.53
CA PRO A 524 -11.98 -6.41 -16.52
C PRO A 524 -12.23 -5.02 -15.90
N ILE A 525 -11.63 -3.97 -16.47
CA ILE A 525 -12.00 -2.59 -16.12
C ILE A 525 -13.20 -2.16 -16.97
N PRO A 526 -14.29 -1.64 -16.37
CA PRO A 526 -15.41 -1.09 -17.13
C PRO A 526 -14.98 0.10 -18.02
N LYS A 527 -15.46 0.12 -19.27
CA LYS A 527 -15.17 1.18 -20.26
C LYS A 527 -15.48 2.58 -19.71
N GLU A 528 -16.56 2.70 -18.93
CA GLU A 528 -16.98 3.97 -18.33
C GLU A 528 -16.02 4.49 -17.26
N VAL A 529 -15.17 3.63 -16.68
CA VAL A 529 -14.10 4.06 -15.77
C VAL A 529 -12.92 4.60 -16.57
N LEU A 530 -12.60 3.99 -17.71
CA LEU A 530 -11.51 4.42 -18.59
C LEU A 530 -11.80 5.75 -19.28
N GLU A 531 -13.02 5.95 -19.78
CA GLU A 531 -13.42 7.14 -20.56
C GLU A 531 -13.60 8.40 -19.71
N SER A 532 -13.66 8.25 -18.40
CA SER A 532 -14.12 9.32 -17.51
C SER A 532 -13.09 9.83 -16.53
N GLN A 533 -11.89 9.25 -16.53
CA GLN A 533 -10.75 9.83 -15.84
C GLN A 533 -10.25 10.99 -16.70
N PRO A 534 -10.65 12.25 -16.42
CA PRO A 534 -10.20 13.37 -17.22
C PRO A 534 -8.73 13.58 -16.88
N SER A 535 -7.85 13.24 -17.82
CA SER A 535 -6.62 13.97 -18.25
C SER A 535 -5.76 14.74 -17.24
N ARG A 536 -5.88 14.51 -15.93
CA ARG A 536 -4.91 14.96 -14.93
C ARG A 536 -4.01 13.78 -14.60
N THR A 537 -2.90 13.70 -15.32
CA THR A 537 -1.73 12.87 -14.97
C THR A 537 -1.29 13.06 -13.52
N ASP A 538 -1.67 14.19 -12.91
CA ASP A 538 -1.34 14.59 -11.55
C ASP A 538 -2.30 14.05 -10.47
N ASP A 539 -3.41 13.37 -10.82
CA ASP A 539 -4.26 12.74 -9.79
C ASP A 539 -3.61 11.44 -9.28
N PRO A 540 -3.12 11.39 -8.03
CA PRO A 540 -2.49 10.19 -7.50
C PRO A 540 -3.47 9.03 -7.32
N SER A 541 -4.78 9.25 -7.46
CA SER A 541 -5.79 8.19 -7.40
C SER A 541 -6.04 7.50 -8.75
N SER A 542 -5.56 8.07 -9.85
CA SER A 542 -5.72 7.52 -11.20
C SER A 542 -5.15 6.11 -11.28
N LEU A 543 -5.89 5.20 -11.91
CA LEU A 543 -5.53 3.78 -12.00
C LEU A 543 -4.69 3.46 -13.24
N VAL A 544 -4.94 4.17 -14.33
CA VAL A 544 -4.39 3.87 -15.65
C VAL A 544 -3.69 5.11 -16.17
N SER A 545 -2.51 4.93 -16.77
CA SER A 545 -1.87 6.01 -17.52
C SER A 545 -2.68 6.28 -18.78
N VAL A 546 -3.06 7.54 -18.99
CA VAL A 546 -3.81 7.97 -20.15
C VAL A 546 -2.88 8.77 -21.05
N GLU A 547 -2.90 8.47 -22.35
CA GLU A 547 -2.27 9.32 -23.35
C GLU A 547 -3.17 10.52 -23.63
N VAL A 548 -2.57 11.70 -23.58
CA VAL A 548 -3.21 12.99 -23.87
C VAL A 548 -2.58 13.49 -25.16
N ARG A 549 -3.34 13.49 -26.26
CA ARG A 549 -2.93 14.12 -27.52
C ARG A 549 -3.67 15.44 -27.73
N PRO A 550 -2.98 16.53 -28.13
CA PRO A 550 -3.65 17.68 -28.72
C PRO A 550 -4.30 17.19 -30.02
N MET A 551 -5.63 17.27 -30.12
CA MET A 551 -6.31 16.97 -31.37
C MET A 551 -5.93 18.04 -32.39
N LYS A 552 -5.38 17.62 -33.55
CA LYS A 552 -5.23 18.54 -34.67
C LYS A 552 -6.63 18.91 -35.17
N SER A 553 -6.86 20.17 -35.53
CA SER A 553 -8.15 20.68 -36.00
C SER A 553 -8.75 19.86 -37.16
N ASP A 554 -7.88 19.20 -37.92
CA ASP A 554 -8.24 18.44 -39.12
C ASP A 554 -8.60 16.96 -38.78
N GLU A 555 -8.20 16.45 -37.60
CA GLU A 555 -8.47 15.07 -37.17
C GLU A 555 -9.77 14.94 -36.36
N ALA A 556 -10.32 16.05 -35.84
CA ALA A 556 -11.55 16.05 -35.03
C ALA A 556 -12.79 15.59 -35.82
N ASP A 557 -12.81 15.79 -37.14
CA ASP A 557 -13.91 15.37 -38.03
C ASP A 557 -13.71 13.97 -38.64
N GLU A 558 -12.48 13.46 -38.74
CA GLU A 558 -12.20 12.10 -39.27
C GLU A 558 -12.13 11.02 -38.18
N GLU A 559 -11.60 11.32 -36.98
CA GLU A 559 -11.41 10.30 -35.93
C GLU A 559 -12.67 9.94 -35.14
N LEU A 560 -13.77 10.71 -35.27
CA LEU A 560 -14.99 10.42 -34.52
C LEU A 560 -15.75 9.18 -35.05
N TRP A 561 -15.43 8.69 -36.25
CA TRP A 561 -16.17 7.57 -36.88
C TRP A 561 -15.34 6.52 -37.62
N GLN A 562 -14.00 6.64 -37.75
CA GLN A 562 -13.18 5.60 -38.40
C GLN A 562 -12.20 4.91 -37.44
N LEU A 563 -12.74 3.96 -36.68
CA LEU A 563 -11.98 2.84 -36.11
C LEU A 563 -12.52 1.53 -36.70
N GLU A 564 -12.77 1.56 -38.02
CA GLU A 564 -13.03 0.35 -38.81
C GLU A 564 -11.73 -0.41 -39.06
N ASP A 565 -11.85 -1.72 -38.89
CA ASP A 565 -10.95 -2.80 -39.26
C ASP A 565 -9.86 -2.46 -40.29
N PHE A 566 -8.61 -2.34 -39.82
CA PHE A 566 -7.46 -2.60 -40.68
C PHE A 566 -7.26 -4.11 -40.81
N ASP A 567 -8.12 -4.71 -41.64
CA ASP A 567 -7.79 -5.89 -42.41
C ASP A 567 -6.99 -5.46 -43.66
N ALA A 568 -6.12 -6.34 -44.11
CA ALA A 568 -5.16 -6.06 -45.17
C ALA A 568 -5.85 -5.81 -46.54
N GLY A 569 -5.48 -4.72 -47.23
CA GLY A 569 -5.69 -4.64 -48.68
C GLY A 569 -5.91 -3.25 -49.26
N THR A 570 -5.08 -2.93 -50.24
CA THR A 570 -5.25 -1.94 -51.32
C THR A 570 -5.13 -0.44 -50.99
N ALA A 571 -4.24 0.17 -51.77
CA ALA A 571 -3.93 1.59 -51.79
C ALA A 571 -5.01 2.41 -52.50
N THR A 572 -5.21 3.65 -52.05
CA THR A 572 -5.53 4.79 -52.92
C THR A 572 -5.14 6.10 -52.22
N ALA A 573 -4.35 6.92 -52.92
CA ALA A 573 -3.97 8.26 -52.50
C ALA A 573 -5.13 9.24 -52.69
N MET A 574 -5.30 10.23 -51.79
CA MET A 574 -6.01 11.47 -52.12
C MET A 574 -5.50 12.70 -51.35
N SER A 575 -4.90 13.58 -52.16
CA SER A 575 -4.83 15.06 -52.18
C SER A 575 -5.32 15.94 -51.02
N VAL A 576 -4.41 16.84 -50.63
CA VAL A 576 -4.55 18.10 -49.87
C VAL A 576 -5.46 19.12 -50.55
N HIS A 577 -6.38 19.79 -49.80
CA HIS A 577 -6.64 21.25 -49.93
C HIS A 577 -7.61 21.84 -48.88
N LYS A 578 -7.15 22.94 -48.24
CA LYS A 578 -7.88 24.07 -47.61
C LYS A 578 -8.80 23.75 -46.41
N LEU A 579 -8.62 24.37 -45.23
CA LEU A 579 -8.94 25.78 -44.99
C LEU A 579 -8.37 26.30 -43.66
N THR A 580 -8.03 27.58 -43.68
CA THR A 580 -7.49 28.43 -42.63
C THR A 580 -8.48 28.75 -41.50
N SER A 581 -7.90 28.99 -40.32
CA SER A 581 -8.36 29.85 -39.22
C SER A 581 -9.44 29.25 -38.31
N ILE A 582 -9.12 29.10 -37.01
CA ILE A 582 -9.93 29.47 -35.83
C ILE A 582 -9.07 29.24 -34.57
N CYS A 583 -9.19 30.15 -33.59
CA CYS A 583 -8.54 30.11 -32.27
C CYS A 583 -8.65 28.75 -31.56
N PRO A 584 -7.64 28.32 -30.78
CA PRO A 584 -7.75 27.09 -30.00
C PRO A 584 -8.70 27.30 -28.80
N GLN A 585 -9.83 26.60 -28.82
CA GLN A 585 -10.62 26.35 -27.61
C GLN A 585 -9.97 25.23 -26.77
N PRO A 586 -10.15 25.23 -25.43
CA PRO A 586 -9.53 24.27 -24.51
C PRO A 586 -10.14 22.85 -24.50
N GLU A 587 -10.87 22.41 -25.54
CA GLU A 587 -11.70 21.19 -25.50
C GLU A 587 -11.28 20.02 -26.40
N MET A 588 -10.18 20.10 -27.14
CA MET A 588 -9.80 19.02 -28.07
C MET A 588 -8.58 18.21 -27.59
N VAL A 589 -8.83 17.28 -26.67
CA VAL A 589 -7.83 16.30 -26.19
C VAL A 589 -8.36 14.89 -26.43
N ALA A 590 -7.72 14.14 -27.33
CA ALA A 590 -8.01 12.72 -27.50
C ALA A 590 -7.33 11.92 -26.37
N VAL A 591 -8.13 11.10 -25.70
CA VAL A 591 -7.70 10.20 -24.63
C VAL A 591 -7.63 8.78 -25.19
N HIS A 592 -6.42 8.25 -25.34
CA HIS A 592 -6.23 6.87 -25.79
C HIS A 592 -5.69 5.98 -24.67
N SER A 593 -6.31 4.80 -24.52
CA SER A 593 -5.72 3.70 -23.77
C SER A 593 -4.65 3.04 -24.64
N ILE A 594 -3.43 2.97 -24.11
CA ILE A 594 -2.20 2.75 -24.87
C ILE A 594 -1.80 1.26 -24.99
N GLY A 595 -2.58 0.33 -24.43
CA GLY A 595 -2.14 -1.07 -24.34
C GLY A 595 -2.23 -1.87 -25.64
N SER A 596 -1.21 -2.70 -25.92
CA SER A 596 -1.14 -3.59 -27.09
C SER A 596 -2.30 -4.60 -27.16
N ARG A 597 -2.67 -5.04 -28.38
CA ARG A 597 -3.69 -6.09 -28.62
C ARG A 597 -3.19 -7.53 -28.44
N ARG A 598 -1.92 -7.78 -28.10
CA ARG A 598 -1.33 -9.15 -28.06
C ARG A 598 -2.04 -10.07 -27.05
N PHE A 599 -2.21 -11.34 -27.42
CA PHE A 599 -3.21 -12.23 -26.82
C PHE A 599 -2.62 -13.34 -25.93
N SER A 600 -2.80 -13.23 -24.61
CA SER A 600 -2.76 -14.39 -23.68
C SER A 600 -4.18 -14.95 -23.47
N TRP A 601 -4.32 -16.18 -22.95
CA TRP A 601 -5.65 -16.73 -22.58
C TRP A 601 -6.39 -15.79 -21.59
N HIS A 602 -5.69 -15.25 -20.59
CA HIS A 602 -6.23 -14.24 -19.66
C HIS A 602 -6.76 -12.98 -20.37
N SER A 603 -6.11 -12.53 -21.45
CA SER A 603 -6.60 -11.40 -22.24
C SER A 603 -7.89 -11.70 -23.00
N ARG A 604 -8.08 -12.96 -23.44
CA ARG A 604 -9.30 -13.38 -24.14
C ARG A 604 -10.51 -13.37 -23.20
N VAL A 605 -10.35 -13.86 -21.97
CA VAL A 605 -11.42 -13.84 -20.95
C VAL A 605 -11.84 -12.40 -20.64
N ARG A 606 -10.88 -11.50 -20.40
CA ARG A 606 -11.18 -10.09 -20.14
C ARG A 606 -11.88 -9.41 -21.31
N ARG A 607 -11.51 -9.74 -22.55
CA ARG A 607 -12.18 -9.22 -23.75
C ARG A 607 -13.61 -9.73 -23.89
N ALA A 608 -13.83 -11.02 -23.64
CA ALA A 608 -15.17 -11.59 -23.63
C ALA A 608 -16.09 -10.88 -22.62
N LEU A 609 -15.50 -10.25 -21.59
CA LEU A 609 -16.20 -9.47 -20.57
C LEU A 609 -16.10 -7.95 -20.78
N GLY A 610 -15.75 -7.50 -21.98
CA GLY A 610 -15.82 -6.09 -22.39
C GLY A 610 -14.54 -5.26 -22.24
N GLN A 611 -13.40 -5.85 -21.87
CA GLN A 611 -12.12 -5.13 -21.88
C GLN A 611 -11.41 -5.31 -23.23
N GLU A 612 -11.57 -4.32 -24.11
CA GLU A 612 -11.05 -4.37 -25.48
C GLU A 612 -9.53 -4.16 -25.57
N ARG A 613 -8.94 -3.41 -24.62
CA ARG A 613 -7.55 -2.95 -24.66
C ARG A 613 -6.73 -3.44 -23.47
N ALA A 614 -5.42 -3.57 -23.66
CA ALA A 614 -4.51 -3.76 -22.53
C ALA A 614 -4.40 -2.45 -21.72
N LEU A 615 -4.06 -2.58 -20.45
CA LEU A 615 -4.02 -1.46 -19.52
C LEU A 615 -2.56 -1.18 -19.15
N CYS A 616 -2.20 0.09 -19.15
CA CYS A 616 -0.95 0.58 -18.61
C CYS A 616 -1.23 1.16 -17.22
N PRO A 617 -0.71 0.56 -16.14
CA PRO A 617 -0.93 1.09 -14.80
C PRO A 617 -0.45 2.54 -14.69
N SER A 618 -1.09 3.31 -13.81
CA SER A 618 -0.69 4.69 -13.57
C SER A 618 0.72 4.77 -12.97
N LEU A 619 1.35 5.92 -13.14
CA LEU A 619 2.71 6.19 -12.65
C LEU A 619 2.83 5.99 -11.13
N VAL A 620 1.74 6.18 -10.37
CA VAL A 620 1.68 5.98 -8.91
C VAL A 620 1.99 4.53 -8.51
N LEU A 621 1.64 3.57 -9.37
CA LEU A 621 1.88 2.15 -9.16
C LEU A 621 3.25 1.70 -9.68
N HIS A 622 4.01 2.60 -10.32
CA HIS A 622 5.36 2.38 -10.80
C HIS A 622 6.39 3.06 -9.89
N GLY A 623 7.56 2.42 -9.78
CA GLY A 623 8.66 2.97 -9.00
C GLY A 623 8.43 2.92 -7.49
N LEU A 624 7.57 2.03 -6.98
CA LEU A 624 7.28 1.92 -5.55
C LEU A 624 8.58 1.78 -4.74
N ARG A 625 8.59 2.37 -3.56
CA ARG A 625 9.79 2.49 -2.72
C ARG A 625 9.61 1.76 -1.42
N GLU A 626 10.62 1.00 -1.04
CA GLU A 626 10.61 0.38 0.28
C GLU A 626 10.64 1.48 1.36
N MET A 627 9.70 1.39 2.30
CA MET A 627 9.70 2.18 3.53
C MET A 627 10.96 1.89 4.35
N SER A 628 11.33 2.81 5.24
CA SER A 628 12.44 2.58 6.17
C SER A 628 12.19 1.33 7.02
N PHE A 629 13.26 0.67 7.47
CA PHE A 629 13.15 -0.48 8.38
C PHE A 629 12.32 -0.11 9.62
N VAL A 630 12.56 1.07 10.18
CA VAL A 630 11.90 1.53 11.41
C VAL A 630 10.40 1.74 11.20
N SER A 631 9.99 2.32 10.08
CA SER A 631 8.57 2.53 9.75
C SER A 631 7.85 1.18 9.53
N GLN A 632 8.53 0.19 8.91
CA GLN A 632 8.00 -1.17 8.75
C GLN A 632 7.89 -1.90 10.09
N LEU A 633 8.95 -1.89 10.90
CA LEU A 633 8.98 -2.47 12.24
C LEU A 633 7.84 -1.92 13.09
N SER A 634 7.64 -0.59 13.06
CA SER A 634 6.57 0.06 13.82
C SER A 634 5.18 -0.36 13.38
N ALA A 635 4.94 -0.46 12.06
CA ALA A 635 3.65 -0.91 11.55
C ALA A 635 3.36 -2.37 11.95
N ILE A 636 4.35 -3.25 11.84
CA ILE A 636 4.26 -4.66 12.24
C ILE A 636 4.00 -4.78 13.75
N ALA A 637 4.68 -3.97 14.57
CA ALA A 637 4.48 -3.93 16.01
C ALA A 637 3.06 -3.46 16.40
N CYS A 638 2.54 -2.41 15.75
CA CYS A 638 1.17 -1.96 15.97
C CYS A 638 0.14 -3.05 15.67
N ILE A 639 0.29 -3.77 14.54
CA ILE A 639 -0.61 -4.88 14.19
C ILE A 639 -0.49 -6.02 15.21
N SER A 640 0.73 -6.30 15.67
CA SER A 640 0.97 -7.31 16.72
C SER A 640 0.27 -6.92 18.03
N GLU A 641 0.30 -5.65 18.44
CA GLU A 641 -0.45 -5.18 19.61
C GLU A 641 -1.97 -5.31 19.43
N PHE A 642 -2.51 -4.96 18.26
CA PHE A 642 -3.94 -5.16 17.99
C PHE A 642 -4.30 -6.64 18.04
N THR A 643 -3.49 -7.52 17.45
CA THR A 643 -3.71 -8.97 17.48
C THR A 643 -3.71 -9.52 18.90
N LEU A 644 -2.73 -9.14 19.71
CA LEU A 644 -2.65 -9.51 21.13
C LEU A 644 -3.86 -8.99 21.91
N GLY A 645 -4.23 -7.74 21.65
CA GLY A 645 -5.41 -7.10 22.21
C GLY A 645 -6.69 -7.87 21.94
N PHE A 646 -6.97 -8.14 20.67
CA PHE A 646 -8.12 -8.93 20.24
C PHE A 646 -8.14 -10.30 20.89
N LEU A 647 -6.98 -10.97 20.94
CA LEU A 647 -6.87 -12.28 21.55
C LEU A 647 -7.21 -12.23 23.04
N HIS A 648 -6.59 -11.31 23.79
CA HIS A 648 -6.90 -11.10 25.21
C HIS A 648 -8.38 -10.76 25.44
N THR A 649 -9.01 -9.99 24.54
CA THR A 649 -10.44 -9.67 24.63
C THR A 649 -11.31 -10.91 24.51
N VAL A 650 -10.98 -11.86 23.64
CA VAL A 650 -11.86 -13.00 23.38
C VAL A 650 -11.57 -14.20 24.27
N ILE A 651 -10.30 -14.61 24.38
CA ILE A 651 -9.95 -15.82 25.15
C ILE A 651 -9.58 -15.50 26.59
N GLY A 652 -9.37 -14.22 26.92
CA GLY A 652 -8.90 -13.78 28.22
C GLY A 652 -7.36 -13.85 28.36
N PRO A 653 -6.70 -12.82 28.90
CA PRO A 653 -5.24 -12.80 29.07
C PRO A 653 -4.73 -13.90 30.02
N GLY A 654 -5.50 -14.29 31.03
CA GLY A 654 -5.12 -15.36 31.97
C GLY A 654 -5.04 -16.72 31.27
N TYR A 655 -6.09 -17.09 30.55
CA TYR A 655 -6.12 -18.32 29.76
C TYR A 655 -5.09 -18.31 28.61
N ALA A 656 -4.94 -17.16 27.91
CA ALA A 656 -3.90 -16.96 26.88
C ALA A 656 -2.50 -17.35 27.40
N ARG A 657 -2.19 -16.95 28.64
CA ARG A 657 -0.93 -17.16 29.33
C ARG A 657 -0.82 -18.50 30.08
N GLY A 658 -1.88 -19.32 30.09
CA GLY A 658 -1.91 -20.59 30.82
C GLY A 658 -2.04 -20.45 32.33
N LEU A 659 -2.50 -19.30 32.83
CA LEU A 659 -2.71 -19.03 34.26
C LEU A 659 -4.04 -19.59 34.78
N CYS A 660 -4.98 -19.87 33.88
CA CYS A 660 -6.34 -20.32 34.21
C CYS A 660 -6.68 -21.59 33.42
N GLU A 661 -7.34 -22.56 34.06
CA GLU A 661 -7.64 -23.88 33.45
C GLU A 661 -8.80 -23.84 32.42
N THR A 662 -9.77 -22.93 32.57
CA THR A 662 -10.94 -22.85 31.68
C THR A 662 -11.23 -21.43 31.22
N GLY A 663 -11.58 -21.25 29.94
CA GLY A 663 -12.04 -19.97 29.38
C GLY A 663 -13.51 -19.59 29.69
N ASN A 664 -14.26 -20.43 30.42
CA ASN A 664 -15.73 -20.46 30.34
C ASN A 664 -16.52 -19.51 31.26
N ASN A 665 -15.89 -18.69 32.10
CA ASN A 665 -16.62 -17.80 33.04
C ASN A 665 -16.36 -16.30 32.82
N LEU A 666 -15.95 -15.91 31.61
CA LEU A 666 -15.54 -14.53 31.34
C LEU A 666 -16.67 -13.74 30.65
N GLN A 667 -17.30 -12.80 31.38
CA GLN A 667 -18.25 -11.86 30.80
C GLN A 667 -17.54 -10.96 29.77
N PRO A 668 -17.91 -10.97 28.48
CA PRO A 668 -17.16 -10.30 27.41
C PRO A 668 -17.02 -8.77 27.54
N LEU A 669 -17.95 -8.13 28.27
CA LEU A 669 -18.05 -6.66 28.35
C LEU A 669 -17.09 -6.04 29.37
N SER A 670 -16.70 -6.75 30.43
CA SER A 670 -15.77 -6.23 31.44
C SER A 670 -14.32 -6.27 30.96
N ILE A 671 -13.94 -7.21 30.09
CA ILE A 671 -12.55 -7.47 29.65
C ILE A 671 -12.04 -6.41 28.65
N LEU A 672 -12.94 -5.75 27.92
CA LEU A 672 -12.59 -4.65 27.00
C LEU A 672 -12.04 -3.42 27.75
N TRP A 673 -12.41 -3.25 29.03
CA TRP A 673 -12.14 -2.04 29.79
C TRP A 673 -11.40 -2.28 31.11
N LEU A 674 -11.52 -3.47 31.69
CA LEU A 674 -10.93 -3.86 32.97
C LEU A 674 -10.04 -5.11 32.78
N PRO A 675 -8.87 -5.20 33.44
CA PRO A 675 -8.02 -6.37 33.41
C PRO A 675 -8.71 -7.54 34.10
N VAL A 676 -8.30 -8.73 33.69
CA VAL A 676 -8.53 -9.94 34.47
C VAL A 676 -7.79 -9.78 35.82
N PRO A 677 -8.45 -10.08 36.95
CA PRO A 677 -7.79 -10.11 38.26
C PRO A 677 -6.56 -11.02 38.23
N ILE A 678 -5.57 -10.71 39.08
CA ILE A 678 -4.28 -11.41 39.14
C ILE A 678 -4.45 -12.91 39.43
N GLN A 679 -5.55 -13.30 40.08
CA GLN A 679 -5.89 -14.67 40.38
C GLN A 679 -7.14 -15.09 39.60
N CYS A 680 -6.95 -16.07 38.72
CA CYS A 680 -7.89 -17.18 38.58
C CYS A 680 -7.56 -18.19 39.70
#